data_AF-A0A7J5LL19-F1
#
_entry.id   AF-A0A7J5LL19-F1
#
_cell.length_a   1.000
_cell.length_b   1.000
_cell.length_c   1.000
_cell.angle_alpha   90.00
_cell.angle_beta   90.00
_cell.angle_gamma   90.00
#
_symmetry.space_group_name_H-M   'P 1'
#
loop_
_entity.id
_entity.type
_entity.pdbx_description
1 polymer ?
#
loop_
_entity_poly.entity_id
_entity_poly.type
_entity_poly.pdbx_seq_one_letter_code
_entity_poly.pdbx_strand_id
1 'polypeptide(L)'
;MNNQFSQRVSDIITYSKEEANRLRNRYIGPEHLLLGMLRDGGGKAIEILMKLDIDLKQVKKRIESFLRDAEDDTLLPDADVPLSPMAAKILKMCILEARILKSATADAEHVLLAILKDGDNLAATVLEENWVNYQAVFEQLTMQSTNPNAGMGFPEEEEEDDEDMNMSHPSRNAGQGAASSAQTASKKSSNDTPVLDNFGTDMTRAAEEGKLDPVVGREREIERLAQILSRRKKNNPVLIGEPGVGKSAIVEGLALRIVQKKVSRILFDKRVVMLDMASVVAGTKYRGQFEERIRSIINELQKNPNVILFIDEIHTIVGAGAAAGSMDAANMLKPALARGEIQCIGATTLDEYRKNIEKDGALERRFQKVIVEPTTPEETLQILRNIKEKYEDHHNVSYTDEALEACVKLAERYITDRNFPDKAIDALDEAGSRVHLTNINVPKEIEEQEKLIEDARVLKAEAVKSQNFELAASYRDREKELSARLDEMKEEWEARLKDDRQLVGEEEIANVISMMSGIPVQRMAQAEGLKLAGMKEDLQAKVVAQDAAIEKLTKAILRSRVGLKDPNRPIGTFMFLGPTGVGKTHLAKQLAKYMFGSSDALIRIDMSEYMEKYTVSRMIGAAPGYVGYEEGGQLTEKVRRKPYSIVLLDEIEKAHPDVFNILLQVLDEGRLTDNYGRTIDFKNTVIIMTSNIGTRQLKEFGRGVGFAAQARTDDNEYSRSVIQKALNKTFAPEFLNRLDEIITFDQLSLDAITKIVDIELKGLYERIEAIGYKMVVDDEAKRFLAAKGYDVQFGARPLKRAIQNYLEDGLSELIVSAELQPGDTVNVSVDKEKDELSITKA
;
A
#
# COMPACT_ATOMS: atom_id res chain seq x y z
N MET A 1 -36.10 0.09 1.47
CA MET A 1 -35.97 -0.39 2.88
C MET A 1 -36.20 -1.90 3.07
N ASN A 2 -36.51 -2.71 2.04
CA ASN A 2 -36.98 -4.10 2.23
C ASN A 2 -35.91 -5.21 2.28
N ASN A 3 -34.60 -4.92 2.19
CA ASN A 3 -33.58 -5.97 2.06
C ASN A 3 -32.84 -6.35 3.36
N GLN A 4 -33.29 -5.89 4.53
CA GLN A 4 -32.60 -6.14 5.81
C GLN A 4 -33.39 -6.98 6.83
N PHE A 5 -34.70 -7.19 6.60
CA PHE A 5 -35.57 -7.99 7.47
C PHE A 5 -35.87 -9.35 6.83
N SER A 6 -36.01 -10.38 7.65
CA SER A 6 -36.54 -11.67 7.20
C SER A 6 -38.03 -11.54 6.83
N GLN A 7 -38.52 -12.48 6.03
CA GLN A 7 -39.96 -12.57 5.73
C GLN A 7 -40.79 -12.65 7.03
N ARG A 8 -40.30 -13.37 8.04
CA ARG A 8 -40.98 -13.50 9.34
C ARG A 8 -41.06 -12.19 10.11
N VAL A 9 -40.02 -11.36 10.08
CA VAL A 9 -40.11 -10.03 10.73
C VAL A 9 -41.14 -9.15 10.00
N SER A 10 -41.27 -9.28 8.68
CA SER A 10 -42.33 -8.61 7.93
C SER A 10 -43.73 -9.12 8.31
N ASP A 11 -43.87 -10.42 8.52
CA ASP A 11 -45.11 -11.05 8.99
C ASP A 11 -45.45 -10.62 10.43
N ILE A 12 -44.46 -10.55 11.33
CA ILE A 12 -44.62 -10.04 12.71
C ILE A 12 -45.15 -8.61 12.68
N ILE A 13 -44.57 -7.72 11.87
CA ILE A 13 -45.04 -6.33 11.75
C ILE A 13 -46.50 -6.28 11.27
N THR A 14 -46.87 -7.17 10.33
CA THR A 14 -48.23 -7.28 9.83
C THR A 14 -49.19 -7.74 10.93
N TYR A 15 -48.83 -8.79 11.67
CA TYR A 15 -49.63 -9.27 12.80
C TYR A 15 -49.73 -8.24 13.93
N SER A 16 -48.67 -7.48 14.21
CA SER A 16 -48.69 -6.40 15.19
C SER A 16 -49.68 -5.29 14.82
N LYS A 17 -49.81 -4.98 13.53
CA LYS A 17 -50.82 -4.03 13.03
C LYS A 17 -52.24 -4.58 13.23
N GLU A 18 -52.46 -5.85 12.93
CA GLU A 18 -53.75 -6.50 13.16
C GLU A 18 -54.11 -6.57 14.65
N GLU A 19 -53.14 -6.85 15.54
CA GLU A 19 -53.36 -6.86 16.99
C GLU A 19 -53.65 -5.46 17.54
N ALA A 20 -52.99 -4.41 17.02
CA ALA A 20 -53.29 -3.03 17.39
C ALA A 20 -54.72 -2.63 16.97
N ASN A 21 -55.16 -3.04 15.79
CA ASN A 21 -56.54 -2.83 15.32
C ASN A 21 -57.55 -3.63 16.14
N ARG A 22 -57.24 -4.89 16.47
CA ARG A 22 -58.11 -5.76 17.29
C ARG A 22 -58.31 -5.21 18.70
N LEU A 23 -57.27 -4.63 19.28
CA LEU A 23 -57.27 -4.05 20.63
C LEU A 23 -57.60 -2.54 20.63
N ARG A 24 -57.95 -1.95 19.48
CA ARG A 24 -58.30 -0.53 19.31
C ARG A 24 -57.27 0.44 19.91
N ASN A 25 -55.99 0.21 19.59
CA ASN A 25 -54.89 1.09 19.99
C ASN A 25 -54.47 2.02 18.86
N ARG A 26 -54.16 3.28 19.19
CA ARG A 26 -53.81 4.34 18.22
C ARG A 26 -52.43 4.19 17.55
N TYR A 27 -51.56 3.34 18.09
CA TYR A 27 -50.21 3.13 17.58
C TYR A 27 -49.73 1.70 17.84
N ILE A 28 -48.82 1.21 16.99
CA ILE A 28 -48.14 -0.08 17.17
C ILE A 28 -46.94 0.14 18.10
N GLY A 29 -47.06 -0.34 19.34
CA GLY A 29 -46.01 -0.32 20.36
C GLY A 29 -45.17 -1.61 20.45
N PRO A 30 -44.12 -1.65 21.28
CA PRO A 30 -43.33 -2.86 21.58
C PRO A 30 -44.18 -4.06 22.01
N GLU A 31 -45.30 -3.79 22.70
CA GLU A 31 -46.27 -4.77 23.17
C GLU A 31 -46.96 -5.48 22.01
N HIS A 32 -47.27 -4.72 20.96
CA HIS A 32 -47.87 -5.24 19.74
C HIS A 32 -46.87 -6.03 18.91
N LEU A 33 -45.58 -5.65 18.92
CA LEU A 33 -44.49 -6.45 18.34
C LEU A 33 -44.36 -7.81 19.03
N LEU A 34 -44.43 -7.84 20.36
CA LEU A 34 -44.42 -9.08 21.12
C LEU A 34 -45.69 -9.92 20.86
N LEU A 35 -46.88 -9.31 20.81
CA LEU A 35 -48.11 -10.02 20.46
C LEU A 35 -48.10 -10.59 19.03
N GLY A 36 -47.54 -9.84 18.08
CA GLY A 36 -47.35 -10.28 16.69
C GLY A 36 -46.41 -11.48 16.59
N MET A 37 -45.33 -11.47 17.37
CA MET A 37 -44.40 -12.60 17.51
C MET A 37 -45.07 -13.83 18.13
N LEU A 38 -45.85 -13.65 19.21
CA LEU A 38 -46.62 -14.72 19.85
C LEU A 38 -47.70 -15.30 18.91
N ARG A 39 -48.22 -14.49 17.98
CA ARG A 39 -49.22 -14.90 17.00
C ARG A 39 -48.62 -15.65 15.81
N ASP A 40 -47.45 -15.24 15.32
CA ASP A 40 -46.68 -16.01 14.33
C ASP A 40 -46.40 -17.43 14.85
N GLY A 41 -46.15 -17.55 16.16
CA GLY A 41 -46.17 -18.83 16.88
C GLY A 41 -45.00 -19.77 16.54
N GLY A 42 -44.08 -19.34 15.67
CA GLY A 42 -42.92 -20.11 15.23
C GLY A 42 -41.64 -19.28 15.23
N GLY A 43 -40.51 -19.99 15.12
CA GLY A 43 -39.18 -19.37 15.05
C GLY A 43 -38.43 -19.37 16.36
N LYS A 44 -37.15 -19.04 16.26
CA LYS A 44 -36.20 -19.18 17.37
C LYS A 44 -36.64 -18.37 18.59
N ALA A 45 -37.23 -17.20 18.41
CA ALA A 45 -37.76 -16.40 19.52
C ALA A 45 -38.78 -17.18 20.38
N ILE A 46 -39.74 -17.87 19.76
CA ILE A 46 -40.74 -18.67 20.47
C ILE A 46 -40.10 -19.93 21.09
N GLU A 47 -39.18 -20.58 20.38
CA GLU A 47 -38.43 -21.73 20.91
C GLU A 47 -37.64 -21.37 22.18
N ILE A 48 -37.00 -20.19 22.20
CA ILE A 48 -36.25 -19.71 23.37
C ILE A 48 -37.19 -19.41 24.52
N LEU A 49 -38.30 -18.73 24.26
CA LEU A 49 -39.30 -18.44 25.28
C LEU A 49 -39.83 -19.76 25.89
N MET A 50 -40.15 -20.76 25.08
CA MET A 50 -40.56 -22.09 25.57
C MET A 50 -39.46 -22.79 26.37
N LYS A 51 -38.19 -22.65 25.99
CA LYS A 51 -37.05 -23.22 26.72
C LYS A 51 -36.80 -22.57 28.07
N LEU A 52 -37.19 -21.30 28.23
CA LEU A 52 -37.16 -20.58 29.49
C LEU A 52 -38.39 -20.88 30.37
N ASP A 53 -39.20 -21.90 30.01
CA ASP A 53 -40.38 -22.38 30.74
C ASP A 53 -41.45 -21.31 30.99
N ILE A 54 -41.59 -20.36 30.06
CA ILE A 54 -42.58 -19.28 30.18
C ILE A 54 -43.98 -19.71 29.70
N ASP A 55 -45.01 -19.35 30.47
CA ASP A 55 -46.40 -19.49 30.00
C ASP A 55 -46.75 -18.36 29.03
N LEU A 56 -46.57 -18.63 27.74
CA LEU A 56 -46.91 -17.72 26.64
C LEU A 56 -48.38 -17.24 26.70
N LYS A 57 -49.31 -18.03 27.26
CA LYS A 57 -50.72 -17.62 27.40
C LYS A 57 -50.89 -16.60 28.52
N GLN A 58 -50.12 -16.73 29.61
CA GLN A 58 -50.13 -15.78 30.70
C GLN A 58 -49.53 -14.44 30.27
N VAL A 59 -48.38 -14.46 29.58
CA VAL A 59 -47.74 -13.26 29.00
C VAL A 59 -48.70 -12.55 28.05
N LYS A 60 -49.33 -13.30 27.13
CA LYS A 60 -50.32 -12.75 26.20
C LYS A 60 -51.49 -12.08 26.93
N LYS A 61 -52.09 -12.76 27.92
CA LYS A 61 -53.21 -12.20 28.71
C LYS A 61 -52.81 -10.94 29.48
N ARG A 62 -51.59 -10.90 30.02
CA ARG A 62 -51.09 -9.75 30.78
C ARG A 62 -50.94 -8.53 29.89
N ILE A 63 -50.30 -8.70 28.72
CA ILE A 63 -50.13 -7.63 27.73
C ILE A 63 -51.49 -7.17 27.22
N GLU A 64 -52.39 -8.09 26.86
CA GLU A 64 -53.75 -7.75 26.42
C GLU A 64 -54.49 -6.94 27.49
N SER A 65 -54.42 -7.32 28.77
CA SER A 65 -55.09 -6.57 29.85
C SER A 65 -54.63 -5.11 29.91
N PHE A 66 -53.31 -4.86 29.86
CA PHE A 66 -52.77 -3.50 29.88
C PHE A 66 -53.14 -2.70 28.63
N LEU A 67 -53.18 -3.35 27.47
CA LEU A 67 -53.56 -2.71 26.21
C LEU A 67 -55.06 -2.44 26.13
N ARG A 68 -55.90 -3.25 26.77
CA ARG A 68 -57.35 -3.00 26.86
C ARG A 68 -57.71 -1.80 27.72
N ASP A 69 -56.92 -1.53 28.77
CA ASP A 69 -57.09 -0.33 29.58
C ASP A 69 -56.75 0.96 28.80
N ALA A 70 -56.06 0.84 27.66
CA ALA A 70 -55.70 1.93 26.75
C ALA A 70 -56.59 1.98 25.48
N GLU A 71 -57.70 1.24 25.47
CA GLU A 71 -58.66 1.20 24.36
C GLU A 71 -59.21 2.60 24.03
N ASP A 72 -59.23 2.93 22.74
CA ASP A 72 -59.89 4.12 22.24
C ASP A 72 -61.11 3.77 21.37
N ASP A 73 -62.29 3.98 21.93
CA ASP A 73 -63.58 3.71 21.30
C ASP A 73 -63.85 4.54 20.03
N THR A 74 -63.02 5.55 19.73
CA THR A 74 -63.16 6.37 18.52
C THR A 74 -62.44 5.81 17.29
N LEU A 75 -61.67 4.73 17.42
CA LEU A 75 -60.97 4.09 16.31
C LEU A 75 -61.92 3.25 15.42
N LEU A 76 -61.87 3.50 14.12
CA LEU A 76 -62.57 2.71 13.11
C LEU A 76 -61.88 1.35 12.90
N PRO A 77 -62.64 0.27 12.59
CA PRO A 77 -62.06 -0.99 12.12
C PRO A 77 -61.23 -0.75 10.84
N ASP A 78 -60.02 -1.33 10.76
CA ASP A 78 -59.06 -1.17 9.65
C ASP A 78 -58.41 0.22 9.47
N ALA A 79 -58.32 1.02 10.53
CA ALA A 79 -57.49 2.24 10.49
C ALA A 79 -56.01 1.91 10.21
N ASP A 80 -55.32 2.79 9.48
CA ASP A 80 -53.86 2.68 9.29
C ASP A 80 -53.14 3.17 10.56
N VAL A 81 -52.76 2.22 11.41
CA VAL A 81 -52.15 2.50 12.71
C VAL A 81 -50.62 2.65 12.56
N PRO A 82 -50.05 3.83 12.88
CA PRO A 82 -48.61 4.06 12.74
C PRO A 82 -47.80 3.36 13.84
N LEU A 83 -46.53 3.05 13.54
CA LEU A 83 -45.55 2.58 14.53
C LEU A 83 -45.20 3.69 15.52
N SER A 84 -45.15 3.35 16.81
CA SER A 84 -44.68 4.28 17.84
C SER A 84 -43.18 4.56 17.69
N PRO A 85 -42.67 5.70 18.20
CA PRO A 85 -41.24 5.98 18.19
C PRO A 85 -40.39 4.89 18.86
N MET A 86 -40.93 4.25 19.91
CA MET A 86 -40.29 3.14 20.62
C MET A 86 -40.26 1.87 19.76
N ALA A 87 -41.36 1.51 19.09
CA ALA A 87 -41.38 0.37 18.18
C ALA A 87 -40.42 0.57 16.98
N ALA A 88 -40.35 1.79 16.43
CA ALA A 88 -39.40 2.12 15.37
C ALA A 88 -37.93 2.06 15.85
N LYS A 89 -37.66 2.45 17.11
CA LYS A 89 -36.34 2.29 17.75
C LYS A 89 -35.97 0.82 17.89
N ILE A 90 -36.88 -0.03 18.36
CA ILE A 90 -36.68 -1.47 18.51
C ILE A 90 -36.40 -2.14 17.16
N LEU A 91 -37.13 -1.80 16.10
CA LEU A 91 -36.87 -2.36 14.77
C LEU A 91 -35.50 -1.95 14.20
N LYS A 92 -35.02 -0.73 14.51
CA LYS A 92 -33.65 -0.31 14.17
C LYS A 92 -32.60 -1.05 15.01
N MET A 93 -32.85 -1.22 16.30
CA MET A 93 -31.97 -1.97 17.20
C MET A 93 -31.90 -3.45 16.83
N CYS A 94 -32.99 -4.04 16.34
CA CYS A 94 -33.04 -5.40 15.83
C CYS A 94 -32.02 -5.64 14.71
N ILE A 95 -31.80 -4.67 13.80
CA ILE A 95 -30.77 -4.76 12.77
C ILE A 95 -29.35 -4.75 13.39
N LEU A 96 -29.15 -3.98 14.47
CA LEU A 96 -27.88 -3.98 15.20
C LEU A 96 -27.66 -5.31 15.94
N GLU A 97 -28.69 -5.89 16.55
CA GLU A 97 -28.62 -7.22 17.18
C GLU A 97 -28.33 -8.32 16.16
N ALA A 98 -28.92 -8.24 14.97
CA ALA A 98 -28.61 -9.15 13.87
C ALA A 98 -27.12 -9.06 13.47
N ARG A 99 -26.55 -7.85 13.41
CA ARG A 99 -25.12 -7.68 13.15
C ARG A 99 -24.24 -8.20 14.30
N ILE A 100 -24.64 -7.99 15.55
CA ILE A 100 -23.92 -8.50 16.73
C ILE A 100 -23.87 -10.03 16.70
N LEU A 101 -24.98 -10.68 16.35
CA LEU A 101 -25.09 -12.13 16.18
C LEU A 101 -24.60 -12.62 14.81
N LYS A 102 -23.99 -11.76 13.98
CA LYS A 102 -23.47 -12.05 12.64
C LYS A 102 -24.51 -12.64 11.67
N SER A 103 -25.78 -12.37 11.88
CA SER A 103 -26.85 -12.72 10.95
C SER A 103 -26.93 -11.70 9.80
N ALA A 104 -27.00 -12.20 8.56
CA ALA A 104 -27.13 -11.35 7.36
C ALA A 104 -28.49 -10.63 7.28
N THR A 105 -29.53 -11.22 7.91
CA THR A 105 -30.89 -10.67 7.95
C THR A 105 -31.41 -10.63 9.38
N ALA A 106 -32.15 -9.58 9.72
CA ALA A 106 -32.81 -9.47 11.01
C ALA A 106 -34.05 -10.37 11.07
N ASP A 107 -34.02 -11.35 11.98
CA ASP A 107 -35.09 -12.34 12.21
C ASP A 107 -35.75 -12.19 13.60
N ALA A 108 -36.81 -12.96 13.88
CA ALA A 108 -37.65 -12.82 15.08
C ALA A 108 -36.88 -12.78 16.42
N GLU A 109 -35.81 -13.57 16.58
CA GLU A 109 -34.98 -13.57 17.79
C GLU A 109 -34.29 -12.24 18.07
N HIS A 110 -33.93 -11.51 17.01
CA HIS A 110 -33.30 -10.20 17.10
C HIS A 110 -34.31 -9.13 17.51
N VAL A 111 -35.58 -9.30 17.11
CA VAL A 111 -36.69 -8.47 17.59
C VAL A 111 -36.89 -8.67 19.09
N LEU A 112 -36.86 -9.92 19.57
CA LEU A 112 -36.98 -10.23 21.00
C LEU A 112 -35.83 -9.64 21.82
N LEU A 113 -34.59 -9.77 21.36
CA LEU A 113 -33.43 -9.14 22.00
C LEU A 113 -33.53 -7.62 22.01
N ALA A 114 -33.98 -7.01 20.91
CA ALA A 114 -34.15 -5.56 20.84
C ALA A 114 -35.23 -5.03 21.79
N ILE A 115 -36.33 -5.77 21.98
CA ILE A 115 -37.36 -5.45 22.99
C ILE A 115 -36.74 -5.46 24.39
N LEU A 116 -36.02 -6.52 24.74
CA LEU A 116 -35.40 -6.67 26.07
C LEU A 116 -34.25 -5.69 26.33
N LYS A 117 -33.52 -5.28 25.29
CA LYS A 117 -32.38 -4.36 25.41
C LYS A 117 -32.81 -2.91 25.62
N ASP A 118 -33.94 -2.52 25.04
CA ASP A 118 -34.48 -1.18 25.23
C ASP A 118 -34.88 -0.96 26.71
N GLY A 119 -35.33 -2.02 27.40
CA GLY A 119 -35.57 -2.09 28.85
C GLY A 119 -36.75 -1.25 29.36
N ASP A 120 -36.87 -0.03 28.85
CA ASP A 120 -37.90 0.95 29.17
C ASP A 120 -39.19 0.73 28.34
N ASN A 121 -39.70 -0.50 28.28
CA ASN A 121 -40.98 -0.79 27.61
C ASN A 121 -41.78 -1.89 28.32
N LEU A 122 -43.12 -1.83 28.19
CA LEU A 122 -44.02 -2.74 28.89
C LEU A 122 -43.82 -4.20 28.47
N ALA A 123 -43.48 -4.44 27.20
CA ALA A 123 -43.18 -5.79 26.70
C ALA A 123 -41.97 -6.41 27.42
N ALA A 124 -40.89 -5.63 27.62
CA ALA A 124 -39.73 -6.04 28.39
C ALA A 124 -40.07 -6.25 29.86
N THR A 125 -40.81 -5.34 30.49
CA THR A 125 -41.23 -5.50 31.90
C THR A 125 -42.03 -6.78 32.12
N VAL A 126 -43.00 -7.09 31.24
CA VAL A 126 -43.79 -8.33 31.35
C VAL A 126 -42.90 -9.56 31.14
N LEU A 127 -41.91 -9.52 30.27
CA LEU A 127 -40.96 -10.63 30.08
C LEU A 127 -40.05 -10.78 31.31
N GLU A 128 -39.55 -9.69 31.89
CA GLU A 128 -38.70 -9.69 33.09
C GLU A 128 -39.44 -10.19 34.34
N GLU A 129 -40.72 -9.82 34.52
CA GLU A 129 -41.59 -10.36 35.56
C GLU A 129 -41.73 -11.90 35.48
N ASN A 130 -41.56 -12.45 34.27
CA ASN A 130 -41.58 -13.89 34.00
C ASN A 130 -40.16 -14.47 33.87
N TRP A 131 -39.16 -13.82 34.49
CA TRP A 131 -37.76 -14.27 34.54
C TRP A 131 -37.04 -14.33 33.20
N VAL A 132 -37.57 -13.68 32.15
CA VAL A 132 -36.93 -13.56 30.84
C VAL A 132 -36.26 -12.20 30.74
N ASN A 133 -34.93 -12.20 30.89
CA ASN A 133 -34.12 -11.01 30.73
C ASN A 133 -33.26 -11.10 29.46
N TYR A 134 -32.67 -9.97 29.04
CA TYR A 134 -31.81 -9.90 27.86
C TYR A 134 -30.68 -10.94 27.91
N GLN A 135 -30.03 -11.09 29.06
CA GLN A 135 -28.89 -11.99 29.24
C GLN A 135 -29.29 -13.47 29.05
N ALA A 136 -30.43 -13.89 29.60
CA ALA A 136 -30.94 -15.25 29.48
C ALA A 136 -31.32 -15.60 28.04
N VAL A 137 -31.96 -14.67 27.32
CA VAL A 137 -32.29 -14.85 25.90
C VAL A 137 -31.03 -14.84 25.04
N PHE A 138 -30.07 -13.96 25.33
CA PHE A 138 -28.78 -13.90 24.63
C PHE A 138 -27.93 -15.15 24.88
N GLU A 139 -27.92 -15.67 26.11
CA GLU A 139 -27.28 -16.94 26.46
C GLU A 139 -27.94 -18.11 25.74
N GLN A 140 -29.27 -18.21 25.73
CA GLN A 140 -29.95 -19.26 24.96
C GLN A 140 -29.69 -19.14 23.45
N LEU A 141 -29.63 -17.93 22.93
CA LEU A 141 -29.27 -17.69 21.53
C LEU A 141 -27.83 -18.08 21.25
N THR A 142 -26.88 -17.78 22.13
CA THR A 142 -25.49 -18.17 21.94
C THR A 142 -25.28 -19.67 22.20
N MET A 143 -26.04 -20.28 23.12
CA MET A 143 -26.10 -21.72 23.39
C MET A 143 -26.79 -22.54 22.30
N GLN A 144 -27.65 -21.94 21.48
CA GLN A 144 -28.25 -22.58 20.29
C GLN A 144 -27.62 -22.16 18.97
N SER A 145 -26.99 -20.97 18.89
CA SER A 145 -26.11 -20.58 17.79
C SER A 145 -24.79 -21.36 17.86
N THR A 146 -24.43 -21.88 19.04
CA THR A 146 -23.79 -23.18 19.12
C THR A 146 -24.85 -24.24 18.82
N ASN A 147 -24.86 -24.74 17.59
CA ASN A 147 -25.24 -26.14 17.41
C ASN A 147 -24.53 -26.94 18.51
N PRO A 148 -25.23 -27.83 19.25
CA PRO A 148 -24.65 -28.67 20.29
C PRO A 148 -23.77 -29.78 19.68
N ASN A 149 -22.69 -29.36 19.04
CA ASN A 149 -21.51 -30.13 18.67
C ASN A 149 -20.23 -29.28 18.83
N ALA A 150 -20.30 -28.16 19.57
CA ALA A 150 -19.18 -27.30 19.90
C ALA A 150 -19.20 -26.87 21.37
N GLY A 151 -19.32 -27.85 22.25
CA GLY A 151 -19.02 -27.73 23.68
C GLY A 151 -18.54 -29.08 24.17
N MET A 152 -17.22 -29.23 24.35
CA MET A 152 -16.69 -30.37 25.10
C MET A 152 -17.26 -30.26 26.52
N GLY A 153 -18.08 -31.22 26.90
CA GLY A 153 -18.30 -31.53 28.31
C GLY A 153 -16.96 -31.97 28.88
N PHE A 154 -16.42 -31.20 29.81
CA PHE A 154 -15.48 -31.73 30.79
C PHE A 154 -16.30 -32.62 31.73
N PRO A 155 -15.96 -33.91 31.88
CA PRO A 155 -16.38 -34.63 33.07
C PRO A 155 -15.67 -33.97 34.24
N GLU A 156 -16.44 -33.50 35.21
CA GLU A 156 -15.91 -33.31 36.55
C GLU A 156 -15.38 -34.66 37.06
N GLU A 157 -14.25 -34.59 37.74
CA GLU A 157 -13.62 -35.71 38.43
C GLU A 157 -14.59 -36.27 39.46
N GLU A 158 -15.12 -37.48 39.21
CA GLU A 158 -15.55 -38.38 40.28
C GLU A 158 -14.63 -39.60 40.24
N GLU A 159 -13.85 -39.69 41.31
CA GLU A 159 -13.06 -40.85 41.69
C GLU A 159 -13.99 -42.04 41.97
N GLU A 160 -13.60 -43.19 41.41
CA GLU A 160 -13.73 -44.55 41.94
C GLU A 160 -15.02 -44.92 42.71
N ASP A 161 -15.87 -45.72 42.08
CA ASP A 161 -16.38 -46.93 42.74
C ASP A 161 -16.63 -48.04 41.71
N ASP A 162 -15.95 -49.16 41.95
CA ASP A 162 -16.06 -50.43 41.26
C ASP A 162 -17.49 -50.99 41.34
N GLU A 163 -18.05 -51.47 40.21
CA GLU A 163 -18.84 -52.71 40.18
C GLU A 163 -19.18 -53.11 38.72
N ASP A 164 -18.29 -53.89 38.12
CA ASP A 164 -18.59 -54.70 36.94
C ASP A 164 -19.40 -55.94 37.37
N MET A 165 -20.69 -55.98 37.04
CA MET A 165 -21.52 -57.19 37.03
C MET A 165 -22.21 -57.34 35.67
N ASN A 166 -21.46 -57.94 34.75
CA ASN A 166 -21.86 -59.03 33.85
C ASN A 166 -23.38 -59.24 33.60
N MET A 167 -23.82 -59.14 32.33
CA MET A 167 -24.33 -60.28 31.54
C MET A 167 -25.25 -59.88 30.36
N SER A 168 -24.99 -60.56 29.24
CA SER A 168 -25.94 -61.13 28.26
C SER A 168 -26.60 -60.27 27.16
N HIS A 169 -26.16 -60.54 25.93
CA HIS A 169 -26.96 -60.49 24.69
C HIS A 169 -28.25 -61.34 24.80
N PRO A 170 -29.27 -61.09 23.95
CA PRO A 170 -29.33 -61.87 22.70
C PRO A 170 -29.80 -61.10 21.45
N SER A 171 -29.20 -61.52 20.34
CA SER A 171 -29.61 -61.31 18.95
C SER A 171 -30.98 -61.93 18.61
N ARG A 172 -31.71 -61.28 17.68
CA ARG A 172 -32.48 -61.83 16.52
C ARG A 172 -33.47 -60.72 16.08
N ASN A 173 -33.75 -60.42 14.81
CA ASN A 173 -33.96 -61.28 13.66
C ASN A 173 -34.17 -60.40 12.40
N ALA A 174 -33.92 -60.97 11.23
CA ALA A 174 -34.11 -60.36 9.91
C ALA A 174 -35.55 -60.54 9.37
N GLY A 175 -35.97 -59.66 8.44
CA GLY A 175 -37.16 -59.90 7.61
C GLY A 175 -37.68 -58.71 6.79
N GLN A 176 -37.15 -58.57 5.56
CA GLN A 176 -37.76 -58.13 4.28
C GLN A 176 -38.97 -57.16 4.21
N GLY A 177 -38.90 -56.23 3.24
CA GLY A 177 -40.04 -55.97 2.34
C GLY A 177 -40.33 -54.52 1.93
N ALA A 178 -39.63 -54.04 0.89
CA ALA A 178 -40.03 -53.10 -0.18
C ALA A 178 -41.11 -52.02 0.03
N ALA A 179 -40.73 -50.76 -0.23
CA ALA A 179 -41.21 -49.91 -1.33
C ALA A 179 -41.20 -48.42 -0.93
N SER A 180 -40.13 -47.70 -1.28
CA SER A 180 -40.11 -46.23 -1.24
C SER A 180 -39.90 -45.68 -2.65
N SER A 181 -40.89 -44.90 -3.06
CA SER A 181 -40.90 -44.05 -4.24
C SER A 181 -39.78 -43.01 -4.17
N ALA A 182 -39.03 -42.91 -5.27
CA ALA A 182 -37.98 -41.95 -5.46
C ALA A 182 -38.56 -40.53 -5.65
N GLN A 183 -38.16 -39.61 -4.78
CA GLN A 183 -37.99 -38.20 -5.12
C GLN A 183 -36.55 -37.82 -4.81
N THR A 184 -35.78 -37.60 -5.87
CA THR A 184 -34.41 -37.11 -5.84
C THR A 184 -34.40 -35.65 -5.38
N ALA A 185 -34.20 -35.43 -4.09
CA ALA A 185 -33.64 -34.20 -3.57
C ALA A 185 -32.12 -34.38 -3.44
N SER A 186 -31.37 -33.53 -4.13
CA SER A 186 -29.93 -33.41 -4.01
C SER A 186 -29.54 -33.20 -2.54
N LYS A 187 -28.91 -34.21 -1.93
CA LYS A 187 -28.28 -34.09 -0.60
C LYS A 187 -27.24 -32.96 -0.65
N LYS A 188 -27.50 -31.87 0.07
CA LYS A 188 -26.44 -31.00 0.58
C LYS A 188 -25.60 -31.83 1.55
N SER A 189 -24.29 -31.83 1.37
CA SER A 189 -23.32 -32.47 2.25
C SER A 189 -23.44 -31.94 3.68
N SER A 190 -23.37 -32.84 4.66
CA SER A 190 -23.09 -32.50 6.05
C SER A 190 -21.78 -31.69 6.11
N ASN A 191 -21.73 -30.68 6.97
CA ASN A 191 -20.53 -29.84 7.09
C ASN A 191 -19.44 -30.63 7.85
N ASP A 192 -18.68 -31.45 7.12
CA ASP A 192 -17.68 -32.35 7.69
C ASP A 192 -16.43 -31.61 8.23
N THR A 193 -16.33 -30.29 7.99
CA THR A 193 -15.18 -29.43 8.34
C THR A 193 -15.58 -28.03 8.87
N PRO A 194 -16.26 -27.91 10.03
CA PRO A 194 -16.76 -26.63 10.53
C PRO A 194 -15.67 -25.66 11.02
N VAL A 195 -14.52 -26.15 11.51
CA VAL A 195 -13.45 -25.27 12.00
C VAL A 195 -12.68 -24.67 10.82
N LEU A 196 -12.37 -25.48 9.81
CA LEU A 196 -11.68 -25.02 8.60
C LEU A 196 -12.51 -24.01 7.80
N ASP A 197 -13.84 -24.17 7.75
CA ASP A 197 -14.71 -23.23 7.04
C ASP A 197 -14.78 -21.85 7.71
N ASN A 198 -14.55 -21.78 9.02
CA ASN A 198 -14.55 -20.52 9.77
C ASN A 198 -13.23 -19.76 9.66
N PHE A 199 -12.11 -20.50 9.60
CA PHE A 199 -10.76 -19.91 9.58
C PHE A 199 -10.08 -19.97 8.21
N GLY A 200 -10.74 -20.55 7.21
CA GLY A 200 -10.16 -20.79 5.90
C GLY A 200 -11.10 -20.44 4.76
N THR A 201 -10.50 -20.15 3.61
CA THR A 201 -11.21 -19.88 2.36
C THR A 201 -11.09 -21.08 1.43
N ASP A 202 -12.23 -21.58 0.95
CA ASP A 202 -12.29 -22.72 0.05
C ASP A 202 -12.00 -22.31 -1.39
N MET A 203 -10.80 -22.67 -1.87
CA MET A 203 -10.36 -22.36 -3.22
C MET A 203 -11.00 -23.29 -4.25
N THR A 204 -11.32 -24.54 -3.88
CA THR A 204 -12.02 -25.47 -4.77
C THR A 204 -13.42 -24.98 -5.07
N ARG A 205 -14.15 -24.50 -4.04
CA ARG A 205 -15.48 -23.89 -4.23
C ARG A 205 -15.42 -22.61 -5.05
N ALA A 206 -14.42 -21.75 -4.82
CA ALA A 206 -14.22 -20.56 -5.64
C ALA A 206 -13.96 -20.90 -7.12
N ALA A 207 -13.27 -22.02 -7.39
CA ALA A 207 -13.06 -22.53 -8.74
C ALA A 207 -14.36 -23.05 -9.39
N GLU A 208 -15.21 -23.75 -8.63
CA GLU A 208 -16.52 -24.22 -9.10
C GLU A 208 -17.48 -23.06 -9.40
N GLU A 209 -17.43 -21.99 -8.60
CA GLU A 209 -18.21 -20.77 -8.80
C GLU A 209 -17.65 -19.86 -9.92
N GLY A 210 -16.51 -20.23 -10.54
CA GLY A 210 -15.89 -19.46 -11.62
C GLY A 210 -15.26 -18.13 -11.18
N LYS A 211 -14.97 -17.97 -9.88
CA LYS A 211 -14.40 -16.73 -9.33
C LYS A 211 -12.88 -16.61 -9.53
N LEU A 212 -12.18 -17.74 -9.65
CA LEU A 212 -10.73 -17.77 -9.80
C LEU A 212 -10.27 -17.32 -11.20
N ASP A 213 -9.11 -16.70 -11.26
CA ASP A 213 -8.48 -16.29 -12.52
C ASP A 213 -7.81 -17.46 -13.24
N PRO A 214 -7.83 -17.46 -14.59
CA PRO A 214 -7.10 -18.44 -15.37
C PRO A 214 -5.59 -18.23 -15.22
N VAL A 215 -4.89 -19.28 -14.80
CA VAL A 215 -3.44 -19.24 -14.61
C VAL A 215 -2.70 -19.43 -15.93
N VAL A 216 -1.77 -18.53 -16.23
CA VAL A 216 -0.95 -18.53 -17.47
C VAL A 216 0.50 -18.87 -17.14
N GLY A 217 1.17 -19.65 -18.00
CA GLY A 217 2.62 -19.89 -17.93
C GLY A 217 3.11 -20.80 -16.80
N ARG A 218 2.27 -21.11 -15.79
CA ARG A 218 2.67 -21.88 -14.58
C ARG A 218 2.41 -23.39 -14.65
N GLU A 219 2.37 -23.95 -15.86
CA GLU A 219 1.94 -25.34 -16.03
C GLU A 219 2.90 -26.34 -15.39
N ARG A 220 4.20 -26.06 -15.46
CA ARG A 220 5.27 -26.89 -14.91
C ARG A 220 5.25 -26.91 -13.39
N GLU A 221 5.02 -25.75 -12.76
CA GLU A 221 4.93 -25.61 -11.32
C GLU A 221 3.67 -26.30 -10.78
N ILE A 222 2.51 -26.12 -11.43
CA ILE A 222 1.27 -26.80 -11.05
C ILE A 222 1.40 -28.31 -11.20
N GLU A 223 2.00 -28.80 -12.29
CA GLU A 223 2.26 -30.23 -12.49
C GLU A 223 3.21 -30.77 -11.42
N ARG A 224 4.27 -30.02 -11.09
CA ARG A 224 5.20 -30.36 -10.02
C ARG A 224 4.53 -30.43 -8.65
N LEU A 225 3.63 -29.49 -8.33
CA LEU A 225 2.81 -29.54 -7.12
C LEU A 225 1.95 -30.80 -7.07
N ALA A 226 1.19 -31.08 -8.14
CA ALA A 226 0.34 -32.26 -8.23
C ALA A 226 1.15 -33.56 -8.11
N GLN A 227 2.36 -33.61 -8.68
CA GLN A 227 3.29 -34.72 -8.56
C GLN A 227 3.74 -34.94 -7.12
N ILE A 228 4.06 -33.86 -6.37
CA ILE A 228 4.50 -33.95 -4.98
C ILE A 228 3.34 -34.39 -4.08
N LEU A 229 2.15 -33.79 -4.26
CA LEU A 229 0.96 -34.12 -3.48
C LEU A 229 0.50 -35.56 -3.68
N SER A 230 0.79 -36.17 -4.83
CA SER A 230 0.47 -37.58 -5.11
C SER A 230 1.44 -38.59 -4.48
N ARG A 231 2.49 -38.14 -3.78
CA ARG A 231 3.48 -39.03 -3.14
C ARG A 231 2.93 -39.61 -1.83
N ARG A 232 3.40 -40.81 -1.47
CA ARG A 232 3.09 -41.45 -0.18
C ARG A 232 3.86 -40.86 1.02
N LYS A 233 5.06 -40.34 0.78
CA LYS A 233 5.93 -39.69 1.78
C LYS A 233 6.50 -38.42 1.17
N LYS A 234 6.76 -37.39 2.00
CA LYS A 234 7.19 -36.05 1.55
C LYS A 234 6.22 -35.47 0.51
N ASN A 235 4.94 -35.47 0.88
CA ASN A 235 3.82 -35.03 0.07
C ASN A 235 3.40 -33.58 0.34
N ASN A 236 4.28 -32.80 0.98
CA ASN A 236 4.06 -31.40 1.32
C ASN A 236 5.00 -30.54 0.47
N PRO A 237 4.52 -29.88 -0.59
CA PRO A 237 5.33 -28.93 -1.35
C PRO A 237 5.47 -27.59 -0.61
N VAL A 238 6.59 -26.90 -0.84
CA VAL A 238 6.76 -25.48 -0.48
C VAL A 238 7.17 -24.69 -1.70
N LEU A 239 6.35 -23.72 -2.06
CA LEU A 239 6.59 -22.72 -3.10
C LEU A 239 7.55 -21.65 -2.55
N ILE A 240 8.74 -21.58 -3.14
CA ILE A 240 9.78 -20.64 -2.75
C ILE A 240 10.01 -19.69 -3.93
N GLY A 241 9.79 -18.41 -3.72
CA GLY A 241 10.02 -17.37 -4.72
C GLY A 241 9.98 -15.99 -4.09
N GLU A 242 10.31 -14.96 -4.84
CA GLU A 242 10.17 -13.57 -4.36
C GLU A 242 8.69 -13.21 -4.14
N PRO A 243 8.37 -12.16 -3.35
CA PRO A 243 7.03 -11.60 -3.29
C PRO A 243 6.54 -11.15 -4.67
N GLY A 244 5.23 -11.28 -4.93
CA GLY A 244 4.59 -10.81 -6.17
C GLY A 244 4.73 -11.73 -7.38
N VAL A 245 5.43 -12.88 -7.30
CA VAL A 245 5.56 -13.82 -8.44
C VAL A 245 4.31 -14.67 -8.71
N GLY A 246 3.27 -14.55 -7.89
CA GLY A 246 2.00 -15.28 -8.05
C GLY A 246 1.99 -16.69 -7.43
N LYS A 247 2.54 -16.88 -6.21
CA LYS A 247 2.55 -18.20 -5.53
C LYS A 247 1.13 -18.71 -5.24
N SER A 248 0.25 -17.84 -4.76
CA SER A 248 -1.15 -18.15 -4.46
C SER A 248 -1.91 -18.50 -5.74
N ALA A 249 -1.63 -17.80 -6.86
CA ALA A 249 -2.19 -18.11 -8.17
C ALA A 249 -1.82 -19.53 -8.66
N ILE A 250 -0.62 -20.05 -8.35
CA ILE A 250 -0.26 -21.45 -8.68
C ILE A 250 -1.18 -22.44 -7.95
N VAL A 251 -1.56 -22.13 -6.71
CA VAL A 251 -2.46 -22.97 -5.91
C VAL A 251 -3.90 -22.87 -6.40
N GLU A 252 -4.36 -21.68 -6.80
CA GLU A 252 -5.64 -21.48 -7.50
C GLU A 252 -5.68 -22.30 -8.80
N GLY A 253 -4.60 -22.30 -9.57
CA GLY A 253 -4.46 -23.12 -10.78
C GLY A 253 -4.54 -24.62 -10.50
N LEU A 254 -4.01 -25.07 -9.35
CA LEU A 254 -4.18 -26.45 -8.90
C LEU A 254 -5.65 -26.76 -8.57
N ALA A 255 -6.35 -25.87 -7.85
CA ALA A 255 -7.78 -26.03 -7.53
C ALA A 255 -8.63 -26.12 -8.81
N LEU A 256 -8.39 -25.22 -9.79
CA LEU A 256 -9.01 -25.27 -11.12
C LEU A 256 -8.77 -26.61 -11.83
N ARG A 257 -7.54 -27.14 -11.81
CA ARG A 257 -7.23 -28.43 -12.44
C ARG A 257 -7.88 -29.62 -11.72
N ILE A 258 -8.07 -29.54 -10.40
CA ILE A 258 -8.80 -30.56 -9.62
C ILE A 258 -10.26 -30.59 -10.06
N VAL A 259 -10.93 -29.44 -10.11
CA VAL A 259 -12.34 -29.32 -10.56
C VAL A 259 -12.51 -29.77 -12.01
N GLN A 260 -11.59 -29.38 -12.89
CA GLN A 260 -11.57 -29.80 -14.30
C GLN A 260 -11.17 -31.27 -14.50
N LYS A 261 -10.82 -32.01 -13.44
CA LYS A 261 -10.34 -33.41 -13.48
C LYS A 261 -9.11 -33.63 -14.38
N LYS A 262 -8.25 -32.62 -14.49
CA LYS A 262 -6.96 -32.65 -15.24
C LYS A 262 -5.76 -33.05 -14.37
N VAL A 263 -6.01 -33.71 -13.24
CA VAL A 263 -5.00 -34.17 -12.28
C VAL A 263 -5.03 -35.70 -12.14
N SER A 264 -4.09 -36.28 -11.41
CA SER A 264 -4.13 -37.71 -11.05
C SER A 264 -5.43 -38.05 -10.32
N ARG A 265 -5.93 -39.29 -10.50
CA ARG A 265 -7.13 -39.80 -9.80
C ARG A 265 -7.03 -39.71 -8.28
N ILE A 266 -5.81 -39.69 -7.72
CA ILE A 266 -5.56 -39.55 -6.28
C ILE A 266 -5.99 -38.16 -5.76
N LEU A 267 -5.94 -37.15 -6.63
CA LEU A 267 -6.29 -35.77 -6.30
C LEU A 267 -7.73 -35.42 -6.70
N PHE A 268 -8.50 -36.38 -7.23
CA PHE A 268 -9.92 -36.16 -7.49
C PHE A 268 -10.67 -36.01 -6.17
N ASP A 269 -11.68 -35.15 -6.20
CA ASP A 269 -12.55 -34.84 -5.06
C ASP A 269 -11.79 -34.31 -3.82
N LYS A 270 -10.54 -33.87 -4.00
CA LYS A 270 -9.78 -33.18 -2.96
C LYS A 270 -10.20 -31.71 -2.89
N ARG A 271 -10.27 -31.22 -1.67
CA ARG A 271 -10.66 -29.84 -1.33
C ARG A 271 -9.41 -29.03 -0.96
N VAL A 272 -9.18 -27.91 -1.63
CA VAL A 272 -8.05 -27.01 -1.32
C VAL A 272 -8.58 -25.85 -0.48
N VAL A 273 -8.08 -25.73 0.75
CA VAL A 273 -8.50 -24.71 1.71
C VAL A 273 -7.30 -23.86 2.10
N MET A 274 -7.40 -22.56 1.86
CA MET A 274 -6.42 -21.56 2.31
C MET A 274 -6.68 -21.19 3.76
N LEU A 275 -5.68 -21.30 4.63
CA LEU A 275 -5.79 -20.94 6.04
C LEU A 275 -5.40 -19.49 6.25
N ASP A 276 -6.30 -18.67 6.81
CA ASP A 276 -5.97 -17.31 7.22
C ASP A 276 -5.43 -17.28 8.65
N MET A 277 -4.11 -17.15 8.77
CA MET A 277 -3.44 -17.07 10.08
C MET A 277 -3.87 -15.85 10.89
N ALA A 278 -4.23 -14.73 10.24
CA ALA A 278 -4.69 -13.53 10.95
C ALA A 278 -6.02 -13.82 11.66
N SER A 279 -6.96 -14.48 10.99
CA SER A 279 -8.22 -14.93 11.58
C SER A 279 -8.04 -15.95 12.71
N VAL A 280 -7.06 -16.85 12.61
CA VAL A 280 -6.76 -17.82 13.68
C VAL A 280 -6.25 -17.12 14.95
N VAL A 281 -5.41 -16.09 14.80
CA VAL A 281 -4.89 -15.29 15.92
C VAL A 281 -5.94 -14.31 16.45
N ALA A 282 -6.80 -13.77 15.59
CA ALA A 282 -7.82 -12.80 15.95
C ALA A 282 -8.76 -13.32 17.04
N GLY A 283 -8.91 -12.56 18.12
CA GLY A 283 -9.75 -12.94 19.26
C GLY A 283 -9.14 -13.98 20.20
N THR A 284 -7.86 -14.35 20.04
CA THR A 284 -7.10 -15.07 21.07
C THR A 284 -6.44 -14.06 22.00
N LYS A 285 -6.77 -14.08 23.30
CA LYS A 285 -6.10 -13.24 24.31
C LYS A 285 -4.87 -13.93 24.92
N TYR A 286 -4.90 -15.26 24.92
CA TYR A 286 -3.88 -16.10 25.54
C TYR A 286 -3.32 -17.09 24.52
N ARG A 287 -2.02 -17.38 24.63
CA ARG A 287 -1.32 -18.37 23.79
C ARG A 287 -2.01 -19.74 23.77
N GLY A 288 -2.53 -20.20 24.91
CA GLY A 288 -3.23 -21.49 25.00
C GLY A 288 -4.46 -21.58 24.09
N GLN A 289 -5.22 -20.48 23.93
CA GLN A 289 -6.39 -20.43 23.04
C GLN A 289 -5.99 -20.55 21.57
N PHE A 290 -4.87 -19.95 21.19
CA PHE A 290 -4.31 -20.10 19.84
C PHE A 290 -3.87 -21.55 19.58
N GLU A 291 -3.14 -22.15 20.51
CA GLU A 291 -2.70 -23.56 20.41
C GLU A 291 -3.91 -24.51 20.33
N GLU A 292 -4.97 -24.26 21.09
CA GLU A 292 -6.22 -25.04 21.06
C GLU A 292 -6.94 -24.95 19.70
N ARG A 293 -6.98 -23.75 19.09
CA ARG A 293 -7.52 -23.57 17.74
C ARG A 293 -6.71 -24.36 16.70
N ILE A 294 -5.38 -24.27 16.76
CA ILE A 294 -4.50 -25.06 15.87
C ILE A 294 -4.70 -26.56 16.09
N ARG A 295 -4.85 -27.01 17.34
CA ARG A 295 -5.13 -28.42 17.65
C ARG A 295 -6.46 -28.87 17.07
N SER A 296 -7.49 -28.03 17.13
CA SER A 296 -8.80 -28.29 16.56
C SER A 296 -8.73 -28.43 15.04
N ILE A 297 -7.99 -27.54 14.37
CA ILE A 297 -7.72 -27.62 12.92
C ILE A 297 -6.99 -28.92 12.56
N ILE A 298 -5.96 -29.30 13.32
CA ILE A 298 -5.21 -30.56 13.10
C ILE A 298 -6.12 -31.78 13.24
N ASN A 299 -6.97 -31.82 14.27
CA ASN A 299 -7.89 -32.92 14.50
C ASN A 299 -8.93 -33.05 13.37
N GLU A 300 -9.38 -31.93 12.81
CA GLU A 300 -10.32 -31.90 11.69
C GLU A 300 -9.67 -32.39 10.39
N LEU A 301 -8.42 -31.98 10.13
CA LEU A 301 -7.63 -32.45 8.99
C LEU A 301 -7.31 -33.96 9.08
N GLN A 302 -7.09 -34.48 10.28
CA GLN A 302 -6.88 -35.92 10.49
C GLN A 302 -8.13 -36.76 10.16
N LYS A 303 -9.32 -36.25 10.46
CA LYS A 303 -10.60 -36.91 10.13
C LYS A 303 -10.92 -36.84 8.64
N ASN A 304 -10.45 -35.79 7.95
CA ASN A 304 -10.77 -35.49 6.56
C ASN A 304 -9.54 -35.50 5.65
N PRO A 305 -9.05 -36.67 5.21
CA PRO A 305 -7.81 -36.79 4.40
C PRO A 305 -7.93 -36.24 2.96
N ASN A 306 -9.14 -35.85 2.55
CA ASN A 306 -9.41 -35.25 1.25
C ASN A 306 -9.09 -33.76 1.21
N VAL A 307 -8.78 -33.14 2.36
CA VAL A 307 -8.44 -31.72 2.44
C VAL A 307 -6.94 -31.50 2.21
N ILE A 308 -6.61 -30.51 1.39
CA ILE A 308 -5.27 -29.97 1.18
C ILE A 308 -5.25 -28.57 1.79
N LEU A 309 -4.37 -28.35 2.77
CA LEU A 309 -4.23 -27.07 3.45
C LEU A 309 -3.22 -26.18 2.71
N PHE A 310 -3.59 -24.97 2.32
CA PHE A 310 -2.67 -23.96 1.78
C PHE A 310 -2.34 -22.90 2.83
N ILE A 311 -1.05 -22.58 2.96
CA ILE A 311 -0.50 -21.61 3.92
C ILE A 311 0.47 -20.68 3.17
N ASP A 312 0.04 -19.45 2.86
CA ASP A 312 0.79 -18.53 1.98
C ASP A 312 2.09 -18.02 2.61
N GLU A 313 2.10 -17.89 3.94
CA GLU A 313 3.27 -17.46 4.71
C GLU A 313 3.62 -18.53 5.75
N ILE A 314 4.06 -19.70 5.30
CA ILE A 314 4.29 -20.84 6.19
C ILE A 314 5.32 -20.56 7.29
N HIS A 315 6.18 -19.58 7.09
CA HIS A 315 7.16 -19.13 8.08
C HIS A 315 6.50 -18.50 9.33
N THR A 316 5.27 -17.97 9.23
CA THR A 316 4.52 -17.40 10.37
C THR A 316 4.17 -18.45 11.42
N ILE A 317 4.05 -19.70 10.99
CA ILE A 317 3.81 -20.86 11.85
C ILE A 317 5.11 -21.34 12.50
N VAL A 318 6.26 -21.05 11.89
CA VAL A 318 7.60 -21.49 12.27
C VAL A 318 8.38 -20.30 12.82
N GLY A 319 7.93 -19.80 13.97
CA GLY A 319 8.55 -18.68 14.68
C GLY A 319 9.82 -19.12 15.42
N ALA A 320 10.96 -19.11 14.71
CA ALA A 320 12.26 -19.43 15.28
C ALA A 320 12.72 -18.40 16.33
N GLY A 321 12.27 -18.53 17.58
CA GLY A 321 13.00 -18.17 18.81
C GLY A 321 13.52 -16.73 19.00
N ALA A 322 13.13 -15.75 18.17
CA ALA A 322 13.70 -14.40 18.18
C ALA A 322 12.64 -13.34 18.51
N ALA A 323 12.00 -13.49 19.68
CA ALA A 323 11.42 -12.44 20.52
C ALA A 323 10.67 -13.14 21.65
N ALA A 324 10.80 -12.64 22.88
CA ALA A 324 9.98 -13.07 24.02
C ALA A 324 8.50 -12.77 23.69
N GLY A 325 7.79 -13.74 23.12
CA GLY A 325 6.39 -13.59 22.67
C GLY A 325 6.04 -14.18 21.31
N SER A 326 6.98 -14.72 20.52
CA SER A 326 6.65 -15.36 19.23
C SER A 326 5.91 -16.70 19.40
N MET A 327 4.83 -16.87 18.62
CA MET A 327 3.92 -18.02 18.64
C MET A 327 4.52 -19.17 17.82
N ASP A 328 4.85 -20.32 18.45
CA ASP A 328 5.47 -21.47 17.78
C ASP A 328 4.47 -22.62 17.60
N ALA A 329 3.68 -22.56 16.53
CA ALA A 329 2.76 -23.63 16.13
C ALA A 329 3.47 -24.79 15.43
N ALA A 330 4.74 -24.64 15.05
CA ALA A 330 5.48 -25.65 14.31
C ALA A 330 5.63 -26.96 15.08
N ASN A 331 5.82 -26.88 16.40
CA ASN A 331 5.95 -28.08 17.25
C ASN A 331 4.67 -28.93 17.27
N MET A 332 3.50 -28.32 17.06
CA MET A 332 2.22 -29.03 16.97
C MET A 332 2.03 -29.71 15.61
N LEU A 333 2.55 -29.12 14.54
CA LEU A 333 2.40 -29.64 13.18
C LEU A 333 3.44 -30.71 12.83
N LYS A 334 4.65 -30.65 13.41
CA LYS A 334 5.74 -31.61 13.14
C LYS A 334 5.30 -33.08 13.21
N PRO A 335 4.57 -33.54 14.25
CA PRO A 335 4.13 -34.94 14.34
C PRO A 335 3.13 -35.31 13.23
N ALA A 336 2.15 -34.45 12.96
CA ALA A 336 1.11 -34.69 11.96
C ALA A 336 1.68 -34.70 10.52
N LEU A 337 2.60 -33.77 10.22
CA LEU A 337 3.35 -33.74 8.96
C LEU A 337 4.29 -34.95 8.82
N ALA A 338 4.84 -35.46 9.92
CA ALA A 338 5.72 -36.62 9.90
C ALA A 338 4.99 -37.94 9.67
N ARG A 339 3.78 -38.07 10.20
CA ARG A 339 2.92 -39.24 9.96
C ARG A 339 2.23 -39.19 8.60
N GLY A 340 2.25 -38.04 7.91
CA GLY A 340 1.59 -37.84 6.62
C GLY A 340 0.07 -37.74 6.76
N GLU A 341 -0.41 -37.45 7.96
CA GLU A 341 -1.84 -37.27 8.28
C GLU A 341 -2.37 -35.95 7.76
N ILE A 342 -1.50 -34.95 7.63
CA ILE A 342 -1.82 -33.65 7.04
C ILE A 342 -1.06 -33.51 5.74
N GLN A 343 -1.78 -33.07 4.72
CA GLN A 343 -1.24 -32.64 3.44
C GLN A 343 -1.37 -31.12 3.34
N CYS A 344 -0.23 -30.43 3.19
CA CYS A 344 -0.23 -28.99 3.04
C CYS A 344 0.69 -28.49 1.93
N ILE A 345 0.34 -27.33 1.37
CA ILE A 345 1.13 -26.53 0.46
C ILE A 345 1.55 -25.28 1.24
N GLY A 346 2.86 -25.08 1.39
CA GLY A 346 3.39 -23.83 1.94
C GLY A 346 3.83 -22.89 0.83
N ALA A 347 3.72 -21.59 1.05
CA ALA A 347 4.48 -20.59 0.31
C ALA A 347 5.34 -19.75 1.29
N THR A 348 6.48 -19.25 0.79
CA THR A 348 7.39 -18.39 1.56
C THR A 348 8.41 -17.74 0.62
N THR A 349 9.11 -16.72 1.09
CA THR A 349 10.27 -16.15 0.39
C THR A 349 11.54 -16.97 0.60
N LEU A 350 12.54 -16.77 -0.26
CA LEU A 350 13.83 -17.46 -0.13
C LEU A 350 14.51 -17.15 1.22
N ASP A 351 14.43 -15.90 1.67
CA ASP A 351 15.04 -15.44 2.91
C ASP A 351 14.40 -16.06 4.15
N GLU A 352 13.07 -16.09 4.21
CA GLU A 352 12.33 -16.71 5.31
C GLU A 352 12.52 -18.23 5.33
N TYR A 353 12.54 -18.87 4.15
CA TYR A 353 12.82 -20.29 4.06
C TYR A 353 14.17 -20.63 4.70
N ARG A 354 15.22 -19.88 4.36
CA ARG A 354 16.57 -20.06 4.93
C ARG A 354 16.61 -19.78 6.43
N LYS A 355 15.93 -18.73 6.89
CA LYS A 355 15.95 -18.32 8.30
C LYS A 355 15.18 -19.28 9.21
N ASN A 356 14.01 -19.76 8.77
CA ASN A 356 13.04 -20.42 9.65
C ASN A 356 12.85 -21.90 9.33
N ILE A 357 12.78 -22.29 8.04
CA ILE A 357 12.45 -23.67 7.64
C ILE A 357 13.71 -24.53 7.49
N GLU A 358 14.75 -24.03 6.85
CA GLU A 358 15.99 -24.78 6.57
C GLU A 358 16.82 -25.05 7.82
N LYS A 359 16.75 -24.17 8.82
CA LYS A 359 17.39 -24.41 10.13
C LYS A 359 16.73 -25.54 10.92
N ASP A 360 15.43 -25.79 10.68
CA ASP A 360 14.69 -26.85 11.34
C ASP A 360 14.72 -28.13 10.50
N GLY A 361 15.70 -28.99 10.80
CA GLY A 361 15.87 -30.27 10.09
C GLY A 361 14.67 -31.23 10.22
N ALA A 362 13.72 -31.02 11.13
CA ALA A 362 12.50 -31.84 11.17
C ALA A 362 11.54 -31.43 10.05
N LEU A 363 11.30 -30.14 9.87
CA LEU A 363 10.41 -29.59 8.84
C LEU A 363 11.03 -29.70 7.44
N GLU A 364 12.32 -29.38 7.29
CA GLU A 364 13.02 -29.47 5.99
C GLU A 364 12.88 -30.88 5.38
N ARG A 365 12.94 -31.93 6.21
CA ARG A 365 12.80 -33.32 5.75
C ARG A 365 11.37 -33.68 5.31
N ARG A 366 10.35 -32.89 5.68
CA ARG A 366 8.93 -33.13 5.34
C ARG A 366 8.48 -32.34 4.12
N PHE A 367 9.09 -31.19 3.88
CA PHE A 367 8.77 -30.34 2.75
C PHE A 367 9.63 -30.64 1.52
N GLN A 368 9.04 -30.47 0.35
CA GLN A 368 9.74 -30.53 -0.93
C GLN A 368 9.77 -29.13 -1.56
N LYS A 369 10.98 -28.61 -1.78
CA LYS A 369 11.20 -27.29 -2.39
C LYS A 369 10.71 -27.27 -3.85
N VAL A 370 9.94 -26.25 -4.22
CA VAL A 370 9.54 -25.89 -5.59
C VAL A 370 9.91 -24.42 -5.78
N ILE A 371 10.85 -24.14 -6.67
CA ILE A 371 11.30 -22.77 -6.95
C ILE A 371 10.32 -22.15 -7.95
N VAL A 372 9.85 -20.94 -7.64
CA VAL A 372 8.96 -20.15 -8.47
C VAL A 372 9.73 -18.92 -8.95
N GLU A 373 9.99 -18.88 -10.25
CA GLU A 373 10.66 -17.76 -10.90
C GLU A 373 9.65 -16.67 -11.26
N PRO A 374 10.03 -15.38 -11.38
CA PRO A 374 9.17 -14.33 -11.92
C PRO A 374 8.67 -14.65 -13.33
N THR A 375 7.49 -14.15 -13.72
CA THR A 375 6.97 -14.33 -15.09
C THR A 375 7.76 -13.52 -16.10
N THR A 376 7.86 -14.01 -17.32
CA THR A 376 8.45 -13.27 -18.44
C THR A 376 7.54 -12.10 -18.85
N PRO A 377 8.07 -11.05 -19.52
CA PRO A 377 7.25 -9.95 -20.05
C PRO A 377 6.09 -10.43 -20.94
N GLU A 378 6.34 -11.45 -21.79
CA GLU A 378 5.34 -12.02 -22.69
C GLU A 378 4.22 -12.75 -21.92
N GLU A 379 4.57 -13.58 -20.93
CA GLU A 379 3.58 -14.23 -20.06
C GLU A 379 2.80 -13.21 -19.24
N THR A 380 3.46 -12.16 -18.75
CA THR A 380 2.81 -11.08 -17.99
C THR A 380 1.81 -10.33 -18.84
N LEU A 381 2.13 -10.02 -20.10
CA LEU A 381 1.17 -9.41 -21.04
C LEU A 381 -0.06 -10.28 -21.24
N GLN A 382 0.12 -11.60 -21.35
CA GLN A 382 -0.99 -12.54 -21.46
C GLN A 382 -1.83 -12.60 -20.18
N ILE A 383 -1.20 -12.52 -19.00
CA ILE A 383 -1.90 -12.40 -17.72
C ILE A 383 -2.76 -11.12 -17.70
N LEU A 384 -2.19 -9.98 -18.09
CA LEU A 384 -2.93 -8.70 -18.15
C LEU A 384 -4.14 -8.77 -19.09
N ARG A 385 -3.99 -9.42 -20.26
CA ARG A 385 -5.10 -9.63 -21.20
C ARG A 385 -6.23 -10.47 -20.62
N ASN A 386 -5.92 -11.47 -19.79
CA ASN A 386 -6.92 -12.35 -19.19
C ASN A 386 -7.68 -11.70 -18.03
N ILE A 387 -7.03 -10.82 -17.27
CA ILE A 387 -7.65 -10.13 -16.13
C ILE A 387 -8.30 -8.80 -16.54
N LYS A 388 -7.99 -8.28 -17.74
CA LYS A 388 -8.47 -7.00 -18.28
C LYS A 388 -9.95 -6.77 -18.01
N GLU A 389 -10.81 -7.69 -18.43
CA GLU A 389 -12.27 -7.55 -18.32
C GLU A 389 -12.74 -7.33 -16.87
N LYS A 390 -12.11 -8.00 -15.90
CA LYS A 390 -12.45 -7.84 -14.48
C LYS A 390 -12.12 -6.44 -13.96
N TYR A 391 -10.98 -5.88 -14.37
CA TYR A 391 -10.56 -4.53 -13.98
C TYR A 391 -11.35 -3.45 -14.73
N GLU A 392 -11.71 -3.70 -15.99
CA GLU A 392 -12.59 -2.81 -16.76
C GLU A 392 -13.96 -2.68 -16.11
N ASP A 393 -14.55 -3.80 -15.67
CA ASP A 393 -15.84 -3.80 -15.00
C ASP A 393 -15.76 -3.22 -13.59
N HIS A 394 -14.67 -3.45 -12.87
CA HIS A 394 -14.47 -2.92 -11.51
C HIS A 394 -14.29 -1.40 -11.49
N HIS A 395 -13.48 -0.86 -12.40
CA HIS A 395 -13.18 0.58 -12.45
C HIS A 395 -14.01 1.35 -13.47
N ASN A 396 -14.86 0.66 -14.23
CA ASN A 396 -15.67 1.25 -15.29
C ASN A 396 -14.83 2.04 -16.33
N VAL A 397 -13.75 1.41 -16.80
CA VAL A 397 -12.84 1.95 -17.81
C VAL A 397 -12.61 0.91 -18.91
N SER A 398 -12.02 1.32 -20.03
CA SER A 398 -11.58 0.42 -21.10
C SER A 398 -10.09 0.59 -21.34
N TYR A 399 -9.33 -0.50 -21.21
CA TYR A 399 -7.89 -0.48 -21.46
C TYR A 399 -7.60 -0.75 -22.93
N THR A 400 -6.75 0.09 -23.54
CA THR A 400 -6.23 -0.16 -24.89
C THR A 400 -5.17 -1.27 -24.86
N ASP A 401 -4.95 -1.95 -25.98
CA ASP A 401 -3.91 -2.99 -26.05
C ASP A 401 -2.50 -2.36 -25.90
N GLU A 402 -2.34 -1.13 -26.40
CA GLU A 402 -1.13 -0.31 -26.21
C GLU A 402 -0.88 0.00 -24.73
N ALA A 403 -1.93 0.23 -23.93
CA ALA A 403 -1.80 0.43 -22.49
C ALA A 403 -1.28 -0.83 -21.78
N LEU A 404 -1.73 -2.03 -22.18
CA LEU A 404 -1.24 -3.28 -21.59
C LEU A 404 0.24 -3.52 -21.91
N GLU A 405 0.64 -3.26 -23.16
CA GLU A 405 2.05 -3.35 -23.57
C GLU A 405 2.92 -2.32 -22.85
N ALA A 406 2.40 -1.10 -22.69
CA ALA A 406 3.05 -0.04 -21.91
C ALA A 406 3.20 -0.43 -20.44
N CYS A 407 2.19 -1.05 -19.81
CA CYS A 407 2.27 -1.52 -18.42
C CYS A 407 3.47 -2.44 -18.23
N VAL A 408 3.63 -3.46 -19.08
CA VAL A 408 4.74 -4.42 -18.97
C VAL A 408 6.08 -3.74 -19.24
N LYS A 409 6.20 -3.02 -20.36
CA LYS A 409 7.47 -2.41 -20.80
C LYS A 409 7.97 -1.34 -19.84
N LEU A 410 7.07 -0.48 -19.36
CA LEU A 410 7.41 0.58 -18.43
C LEU A 410 7.63 0.02 -17.01
N ALA A 411 6.82 -0.94 -16.54
CA ALA A 411 7.05 -1.55 -15.23
C ALA A 411 8.34 -2.38 -15.19
N GLU A 412 8.75 -3.01 -16.29
CA GLU A 412 10.06 -3.68 -16.38
C GLU A 412 11.20 -2.67 -16.17
N ARG A 413 11.11 -1.53 -16.83
CA ARG A 413 12.19 -0.54 -16.91
C ARG A 413 12.28 0.39 -15.69
N TYR A 414 11.14 0.77 -15.11
CA TYR A 414 11.06 1.82 -14.10
C TYR A 414 10.76 1.29 -12.68
N ILE A 415 10.14 0.12 -12.54
CA ILE A 415 9.83 -0.50 -11.24
C ILE A 415 10.74 -1.72 -11.03
N THR A 416 11.88 -1.50 -10.37
CA THR A 416 12.92 -2.53 -10.18
C THR A 416 12.89 -3.23 -8.83
N ASP A 417 12.18 -2.68 -7.84
CA ASP A 417 12.09 -3.20 -6.48
C ASP A 417 11.03 -4.30 -6.33
N ARG A 418 10.13 -4.43 -7.30
CA ARG A 418 9.08 -5.44 -7.38
C ARG A 418 9.28 -6.38 -8.56
N ASN A 419 8.66 -7.55 -8.49
CA ASN A 419 8.76 -8.59 -9.50
C ASN A 419 7.48 -8.70 -10.33
N PHE A 420 7.58 -9.31 -11.51
CA PHE A 420 6.41 -9.69 -12.30
C PHE A 420 5.74 -10.95 -11.75
N PRO A 421 4.41 -11.07 -11.89
CA PRO A 421 3.48 -10.15 -12.59
C PRO A 421 2.94 -8.98 -11.76
N ASP A 422 3.06 -9.02 -10.43
CA ASP A 422 2.47 -8.08 -9.46
C ASP A 422 2.61 -6.60 -9.85
N LYS A 423 3.83 -6.13 -10.11
CA LYS A 423 4.08 -4.73 -10.47
C LYS A 423 3.34 -4.21 -11.71
N ALA A 424 3.01 -5.10 -12.65
CA ALA A 424 2.28 -4.74 -13.87
C ALA A 424 0.77 -4.67 -13.62
N ILE A 425 0.26 -5.56 -12.77
CA ILE A 425 -1.14 -5.60 -12.35
C ILE A 425 -1.44 -4.35 -11.52
N ASP A 426 -0.58 -4.01 -10.56
CA ASP A 426 -0.70 -2.80 -9.75
C ASP A 426 -0.74 -1.52 -10.63
N ALA A 427 0.14 -1.43 -11.62
CA ALA A 427 0.17 -0.28 -12.53
C ALA A 427 -1.12 -0.17 -13.37
N LEU A 428 -1.70 -1.31 -13.78
CA LEU A 428 -2.97 -1.36 -14.52
C LEU A 428 -4.15 -0.95 -13.62
N ASP A 429 -4.19 -1.47 -12.40
CA ASP A 429 -5.22 -1.22 -11.39
C ASP A 429 -5.26 0.26 -10.98
N GLU A 430 -4.09 0.81 -10.63
CA GLU A 430 -3.96 2.22 -10.23
C GLU A 430 -4.28 3.18 -11.39
N ALA A 431 -3.97 2.80 -12.64
CA ALA A 431 -4.36 3.59 -13.80
C ALA A 431 -5.87 3.61 -14.04
N GLY A 432 -6.53 2.46 -13.90
CA GLY A 432 -7.99 2.38 -13.99
C GLY A 432 -8.67 3.21 -12.91
N SER A 433 -8.27 3.00 -11.65
CA SER A 433 -8.78 3.74 -10.50
C SER A 433 -8.60 5.25 -10.65
N ARG A 434 -7.43 5.70 -11.13
CA ARG A 434 -7.19 7.14 -11.31
C ARG A 434 -8.01 7.76 -12.42
N VAL A 435 -8.09 7.10 -13.58
CA VAL A 435 -8.89 7.60 -14.72
C VAL A 435 -10.36 7.66 -14.32
N HIS A 436 -10.84 6.66 -13.59
CA HIS A 436 -12.16 6.67 -12.99
C HIS A 436 -12.35 7.89 -12.07
N LEU A 437 -11.49 8.06 -11.06
CA LEU A 437 -11.62 9.17 -10.09
C LEU A 437 -11.49 10.57 -10.71
N THR A 438 -10.66 10.75 -11.74
CA THR A 438 -10.44 12.06 -12.37
C THR A 438 -11.65 12.47 -13.22
N ASN A 439 -12.34 11.49 -13.81
CA ASN A 439 -13.45 11.70 -14.72
C ASN A 439 -14.83 11.57 -14.07
N ILE A 440 -14.91 11.12 -12.81
CA ILE A 440 -16.14 11.22 -12.02
C ILE A 440 -16.42 12.70 -11.76
N ASN A 441 -17.33 13.26 -12.55
CA ASN A 441 -17.94 14.55 -12.28
C ASN A 441 -19.38 14.31 -11.87
N VAL A 442 -19.71 14.61 -10.61
CA VAL A 442 -21.09 14.52 -10.12
C VAL A 442 -21.90 15.60 -10.84
N PRO A 443 -23.01 15.26 -11.52
CA PRO A 443 -23.87 16.25 -12.16
C PRO A 443 -24.33 17.29 -11.13
N LYS A 444 -24.28 18.57 -11.50
CA LYS A 444 -24.74 19.68 -10.64
C LYS A 444 -26.17 19.49 -10.14
N GLU A 445 -27.00 18.79 -10.91
CA GLU A 445 -28.38 18.45 -10.56
C GLU A 445 -28.44 17.55 -9.31
N ILE A 446 -27.50 16.61 -9.13
CA ILE A 446 -27.41 15.75 -7.95
C ILE A 446 -26.94 16.57 -6.74
N GLU A 447 -25.92 17.43 -6.91
CA GLU A 447 -25.44 18.32 -5.84
C GLU A 447 -26.54 19.29 -5.36
N GLU A 448 -27.32 19.85 -6.29
CA GLU A 448 -28.46 20.71 -5.98
C GLU A 448 -29.56 19.96 -5.23
N GLN A 449 -29.86 18.71 -5.61
CA GLN A 449 -30.82 17.87 -4.88
C GLN A 449 -30.35 17.52 -3.46
N GLU A 450 -29.07 17.16 -3.28
CA GLU A 450 -28.50 16.90 -1.96
C GLU A 450 -28.60 18.15 -1.06
N LYS A 451 -28.37 19.34 -1.63
CA LYS A 451 -28.55 20.60 -0.92
C LYS A 451 -30.00 20.85 -0.52
N LEU A 452 -30.96 20.58 -1.41
CA LEU A 452 -32.40 20.70 -1.12
C LEU A 452 -32.84 19.73 -0.01
N ILE A 453 -32.28 18.53 0.05
CA ILE A 453 -32.54 17.56 1.12
C ILE A 453 -32.02 18.10 2.46
N GLU A 454 -30.80 18.65 2.48
CA GLU A 454 -30.23 19.22 3.70
C GLU A 454 -31.02 20.46 4.17
N ASP A 455 -31.44 21.33 3.26
CA ASP A 455 -32.32 22.47 3.58
C ASP A 455 -33.65 21.99 4.20
N ALA A 456 -34.28 20.97 3.61
CA ALA A 456 -35.51 20.37 4.16
C ALA A 456 -35.28 19.75 5.55
N ARG A 457 -34.10 19.15 5.77
CA ARG A 457 -33.71 18.56 7.06
C ARG A 457 -33.51 19.62 8.14
N VAL A 458 -32.90 20.75 7.80
CA VAL A 458 -32.73 21.90 8.71
C VAL A 458 -34.09 22.51 9.05
N LEU A 459 -34.93 22.78 8.05
CA LEU A 459 -36.28 23.34 8.25
C LEU A 459 -37.17 22.43 9.09
N LYS A 460 -37.07 21.11 8.91
CA LYS A 460 -37.73 20.12 9.76
C LYS A 460 -37.23 20.20 11.20
N ALA A 461 -35.92 20.28 11.43
CA ALA A 461 -35.34 20.38 12.77
C ALA A 461 -35.78 21.68 13.48
N GLU A 462 -35.83 22.79 12.76
CA GLU A 462 -36.34 24.07 13.27
C GLU A 462 -37.83 23.99 13.62
N ALA A 463 -38.66 23.41 12.73
CA ALA A 463 -40.08 23.22 12.97
C ALA A 463 -40.35 22.35 14.21
N VAL A 464 -39.57 21.29 14.40
CA VAL A 464 -39.62 20.45 15.62
C VAL A 464 -39.22 21.24 16.86
N LYS A 465 -38.16 22.06 16.78
CA LYS A 465 -37.70 22.92 17.89
C LYS A 465 -38.73 23.96 18.28
N SER A 466 -39.46 24.50 17.31
CA SER A 466 -40.58 25.44 17.50
C SER A 466 -41.90 24.75 17.86
N GLN A 467 -41.91 23.42 18.07
CA GLN A 467 -43.10 22.62 18.36
C GLN A 467 -44.21 22.70 17.30
N ASN A 468 -43.88 23.09 16.07
CA ASN A 468 -44.81 23.13 14.95
C ASN A 468 -44.78 21.79 14.20
N PHE A 469 -45.52 20.81 14.73
CA PHE A 469 -45.49 19.43 14.25
C PHE A 469 -46.09 19.24 12.85
N GLU A 470 -47.08 20.06 12.46
CA GLU A 470 -47.65 20.04 11.10
C GLU A 470 -46.62 20.48 10.06
N LEU A 471 -45.92 21.59 10.33
CA LEU A 471 -44.86 22.08 9.45
C LEU A 471 -43.70 21.07 9.39
N ALA A 472 -43.32 20.46 10.51
CA ALA A 472 -42.30 19.41 10.57
C ALA A 472 -42.67 18.16 9.77
N ALA A 473 -43.95 17.75 9.78
CA ALA A 473 -44.45 16.64 8.97
C ALA A 473 -44.35 16.97 7.47
N SER A 474 -44.72 18.20 7.08
CA SER A 474 -44.61 18.64 5.68
C SER A 474 -43.16 18.62 5.16
N TYR A 475 -42.19 19.06 5.98
CA TYR A 475 -40.78 19.01 5.61
C TYR A 475 -40.21 17.59 5.60
N ARG A 476 -40.70 16.68 6.47
CA ARG A 476 -40.33 15.26 6.44
C ARG A 476 -40.79 14.58 5.16
N ASP A 477 -42.01 14.84 4.73
CA ASP A 477 -42.55 14.23 3.52
C ASP A 477 -41.85 14.80 2.28
N ARG A 478 -41.50 16.09 2.29
CA ARG A 478 -40.65 16.72 1.27
C ARG A 478 -39.22 16.15 1.25
N GLU A 479 -38.59 15.93 2.40
CA GLU A 479 -37.29 15.25 2.52
C GLU A 479 -37.34 13.85 1.88
N LYS A 480 -38.42 13.09 2.13
CA LYS A 480 -38.61 11.75 1.57
C LYS A 480 -38.83 11.77 0.06
N GLU A 481 -39.57 12.75 -0.45
CA GLU A 481 -39.77 12.95 -1.89
C GLU A 481 -38.45 13.31 -2.59
N LEU A 482 -37.69 14.24 -2.01
CA LEU A 482 -36.38 14.65 -2.54
C LEU A 482 -35.37 13.49 -2.47
N SER A 483 -35.36 12.70 -1.39
CA SER A 483 -34.49 11.51 -1.30
C SER A 483 -34.82 10.45 -2.35
N ALA A 484 -36.11 10.23 -2.63
CA ALA A 484 -36.52 9.29 -3.66
C ALA A 484 -36.09 9.75 -5.07
N ARG A 485 -36.19 11.06 -5.35
CA ARG A 485 -35.66 11.63 -6.60
C ARG A 485 -34.14 11.53 -6.69
N LEU A 486 -33.43 11.73 -5.57
CA LEU A 486 -31.98 11.58 -5.52
C LEU A 486 -31.57 10.13 -5.84
N ASP A 487 -32.27 9.14 -5.28
CA ASP A 487 -32.00 7.72 -5.55
C ASP A 487 -32.21 7.39 -7.04
N GLU A 488 -33.31 7.87 -7.64
CA GLU A 488 -33.59 7.71 -9.08
C GLU A 488 -32.51 8.37 -9.96
N MET A 489 -32.11 9.61 -9.63
CA MET A 489 -31.05 10.31 -10.34
C MET A 489 -29.68 9.63 -10.20
N LYS A 490 -29.39 9.03 -9.04
CA LYS A 490 -28.16 8.26 -8.80
C LYS A 490 -28.16 6.97 -9.62
N GLU A 491 -29.26 6.22 -9.66
CA GLU A 491 -29.39 5.02 -10.48
C GLU A 491 -29.23 5.34 -11.99
N GLU A 492 -29.86 6.42 -12.47
CA GLU A 492 -29.68 6.85 -13.86
C GLU A 492 -28.26 7.29 -14.17
N TRP A 493 -27.59 7.96 -13.22
CA TRP A 493 -26.21 8.41 -13.39
C TRP A 493 -25.24 7.23 -13.40
N GLU A 494 -25.40 6.25 -12.50
CA GLU A 494 -24.63 5.01 -12.49
C GLU A 494 -24.83 4.20 -13.78
N ALA A 495 -26.05 4.18 -14.32
CA ALA A 495 -26.33 3.55 -15.60
C ALA A 495 -25.60 4.27 -16.76
N ARG A 496 -25.63 5.60 -16.79
CA ARG A 496 -24.90 6.40 -17.79
C ARG A 496 -23.38 6.22 -17.69
N LEU A 497 -22.85 6.13 -16.47
CA LEU A 497 -21.44 5.84 -16.23
C LEU A 497 -21.04 4.50 -16.87
N LYS A 498 -21.85 3.46 -16.70
CA LYS A 498 -21.56 2.12 -17.28
C LYS A 498 -21.48 2.12 -18.81
N ASP A 499 -22.25 2.98 -19.46
CA ASP A 499 -22.26 3.11 -20.91
C ASP A 499 -21.09 3.97 -21.45
N ASP A 500 -20.58 4.92 -20.66
CA ASP A 500 -19.48 5.82 -21.04
C ASP A 500 -18.16 5.44 -20.35
N ARG A 501 -17.62 4.27 -20.71
CA ARG A 501 -16.31 3.80 -20.21
C ARG A 501 -15.19 4.69 -20.74
N GLN A 502 -14.42 5.26 -19.83
CA GLN A 502 -13.27 6.08 -20.17
C GLN A 502 -12.11 5.21 -20.66
N LEU A 503 -11.41 5.68 -21.70
CA LEU A 503 -10.28 4.97 -22.29
C LEU A 503 -9.00 5.22 -21.49
N VAL A 504 -8.26 4.14 -21.21
CA VAL A 504 -6.92 4.18 -20.61
C VAL A 504 -5.89 3.86 -21.69
N GLY A 505 -5.04 4.84 -22.01
CA GLY A 505 -3.97 4.75 -22.99
C GLY A 505 -2.57 4.64 -22.36
N GLU A 506 -1.54 4.69 -23.21
CA GLU A 506 -0.13 4.66 -22.77
C GLU A 506 0.23 5.84 -21.86
N GLU A 507 -0.35 7.02 -22.08
CA GLU A 507 -0.02 8.23 -21.32
C GLU A 507 -0.47 8.14 -19.86
N GLU A 508 -1.63 7.56 -19.61
CA GLU A 508 -2.18 7.33 -18.27
C GLU A 508 -1.31 6.33 -17.51
N ILE A 509 -0.91 5.23 -18.16
CA ILE A 509 0.01 4.23 -17.59
C ILE A 509 1.35 4.88 -17.24
N ALA A 510 1.94 5.64 -18.15
CA ALA A 510 3.20 6.33 -17.91
C ALA A 510 3.11 7.29 -16.73
N ASN A 511 1.98 8.00 -16.57
CA ASN A 511 1.73 8.86 -15.43
C ASN A 511 1.65 8.08 -14.11
N VAL A 512 0.97 6.92 -14.08
CA VAL A 512 0.89 6.09 -12.86
C VAL A 512 2.25 5.56 -12.47
N ILE A 513 2.98 4.97 -13.42
CA ILE A 513 4.33 4.46 -13.17
C ILE A 513 5.25 5.60 -12.71
N SER A 514 5.02 6.82 -13.18
CA SER A 514 5.77 7.98 -12.70
C SER A 514 5.52 8.30 -11.23
N MET A 515 4.28 8.14 -10.75
CA MET A 515 3.93 8.33 -9.34
C MET A 515 4.45 7.18 -8.49
N MET A 516 4.24 5.93 -8.91
CA MET A 516 4.69 4.73 -8.19
C MET A 516 6.21 4.72 -7.99
N SER A 517 6.95 5.06 -9.05
CA SER A 517 8.41 4.99 -9.06
C SER A 517 9.08 6.32 -8.67
N GLY A 518 8.32 7.41 -8.59
CA GLY A 518 8.83 8.77 -8.37
C GLY A 518 9.64 9.34 -9.55
N ILE A 519 9.61 8.67 -10.71
CA ILE A 519 10.41 9.02 -11.89
C ILE A 519 9.48 9.58 -12.97
N PRO A 520 9.68 10.81 -13.49
CA PRO A 520 8.78 11.39 -14.48
C PRO A 520 8.91 10.74 -15.88
N VAL A 521 8.27 9.58 -16.08
CA VAL A 521 8.30 8.75 -17.31
C VAL A 521 7.78 9.51 -18.52
N GLN A 522 6.69 10.28 -18.37
CA GLN A 522 6.11 11.07 -19.47
C GLN A 522 7.11 12.06 -20.10
N ARG A 523 7.95 12.69 -19.27
CA ARG A 523 8.96 13.65 -19.75
C ARG A 523 10.08 12.97 -20.54
N MET A 524 10.22 11.64 -20.43
CA MET A 524 11.28 10.87 -21.07
C MET A 524 10.82 10.24 -22.40
N ALA A 525 9.56 9.82 -22.55
CA ALA A 525 9.11 9.04 -23.71
C ALA A 525 9.02 9.83 -25.04
N GLN A 526 8.51 11.07 -25.06
CA GLN A 526 8.26 11.81 -26.31
C GLN A 526 9.16 13.04 -26.54
N ALA A 527 9.93 13.49 -25.54
CA ALA A 527 10.69 14.74 -25.60
C ALA A 527 12.20 14.60 -25.34
N GLU A 528 12.71 13.39 -25.03
CA GLU A 528 14.08 13.22 -24.56
C GLU A 528 15.12 13.55 -25.65
N GLY A 529 14.94 13.12 -26.90
CA GLY A 529 15.89 13.44 -27.98
C GLY A 529 16.06 14.94 -28.22
N LEU A 530 14.94 15.69 -28.27
CA LEU A 530 14.92 17.14 -28.49
C LEU A 530 15.42 17.92 -27.28
N LYS A 531 15.05 17.52 -26.05
CA LYS A 531 15.61 18.11 -24.82
C LYS A 531 17.09 17.85 -24.67
N LEU A 532 17.56 16.64 -24.98
CA LEU A 532 18.98 16.33 -24.87
C LEU A 532 19.80 17.13 -25.89
N ALA A 533 19.25 17.41 -27.08
CA ALA A 533 19.89 18.26 -28.07
C ALA A 533 20.11 19.70 -27.57
N GLY A 534 19.14 20.28 -26.85
CA GLY A 534 19.25 21.63 -26.24
C GLY A 534 19.97 21.68 -24.89
N MET A 535 20.47 20.55 -24.37
CA MET A 535 21.09 20.48 -23.03
C MET A 535 22.32 21.37 -22.92
N LYS A 536 23.09 21.51 -24.00
CA LYS A 536 24.32 22.28 -24.01
C LYS A 536 24.03 23.76 -23.76
N GLU A 537 23.13 24.34 -24.55
CA GLU A 537 22.78 25.75 -24.51
C GLU A 537 22.19 26.14 -23.14
N ASP A 538 21.30 25.30 -22.61
CA ASP A 538 20.65 25.51 -21.31
C ASP A 538 21.62 25.45 -20.12
N LEU A 539 22.61 24.54 -20.17
CA LEU A 539 23.65 24.46 -19.15
C LEU A 539 24.64 25.62 -19.26
N GLN A 540 25.01 26.03 -20.47
CA GLN A 540 25.89 27.18 -20.70
C GLN A 540 25.28 28.50 -20.23
N ALA A 541 23.95 28.64 -20.34
CA ALA A 541 23.25 29.82 -19.81
C ALA A 541 23.30 29.92 -18.27
N LYS A 542 23.43 28.78 -17.57
CA LYS A 542 23.39 28.72 -16.09
C LYS A 542 24.76 28.56 -15.44
N VAL A 543 25.73 27.98 -16.14
CA VAL A 543 27.08 27.71 -15.63
C VAL A 543 28.08 28.56 -16.39
N VAL A 544 28.62 29.57 -15.72
CA VAL A 544 29.48 30.58 -16.33
C VAL A 544 30.91 30.06 -16.49
N ALA A 545 31.52 30.33 -17.65
CA ALA A 545 32.95 30.14 -17.95
C ALA A 545 33.45 28.68 -17.87
N GLN A 546 32.58 27.69 -18.12
CA GLN A 546 32.94 26.27 -18.11
C GLN A 546 32.45 25.54 -19.38
N ASP A 547 32.49 26.21 -20.53
CA ASP A 547 31.94 25.73 -21.79
C ASP A 547 32.54 24.39 -22.26
N ALA A 548 33.86 24.26 -22.16
CA ALA A 548 34.57 23.03 -22.54
C ALA A 548 34.18 21.83 -21.67
N ALA A 549 33.91 22.07 -20.37
CA ALA A 549 33.45 21.04 -19.45
C ALA A 549 32.03 20.59 -19.78
N ILE A 550 31.13 21.54 -20.06
CA ILE A 550 29.73 21.29 -20.44
C ILE A 550 29.67 20.54 -21.77
N GLU A 551 30.48 20.92 -22.76
CA GLU A 551 30.50 20.24 -24.06
C GLU A 551 30.92 18.77 -23.96
N LYS A 552 31.97 18.47 -23.17
CA LYS A 552 32.39 17.08 -22.94
C LYS A 552 31.32 16.26 -22.23
N LEU A 553 30.73 16.84 -21.18
CA LEU A 553 29.68 16.21 -20.37
C LEU A 553 28.46 15.87 -21.22
N THR A 554 27.94 16.85 -21.96
CA THR A 554 26.75 16.70 -22.80
C THR A 554 26.97 15.66 -23.91
N LYS A 555 28.13 15.68 -24.58
CA LYS A 555 28.48 14.66 -25.59
C LYS A 555 28.49 13.25 -25.00
N ALA A 556 29.06 13.06 -23.82
CA ALA A 556 29.12 11.75 -23.18
C ALA A 556 27.72 11.22 -22.78
N ILE A 557 26.86 12.08 -22.23
CA ILE A 557 25.48 11.73 -21.88
C ILE A 557 24.65 11.40 -23.13
N LEU A 558 24.81 12.19 -24.20
CA LEU A 558 24.15 11.95 -25.49
C LEU A 558 24.51 10.58 -26.08
N ARG A 559 25.80 10.19 -26.06
CA ARG A 559 26.24 8.86 -26.54
C ARG A 559 25.53 7.73 -25.81
N SER A 560 25.39 7.85 -24.49
CA SER A 560 24.71 6.86 -23.65
C SER A 560 23.23 6.75 -23.98
N ARG A 561 22.54 7.89 -24.15
CA ARG A 561 21.10 7.93 -24.42
C ARG A 561 20.67 7.51 -25.82
N VAL A 562 21.54 7.65 -26.82
CA VAL A 562 21.30 7.15 -28.18
C VAL A 562 21.48 5.62 -28.26
N GLY A 563 21.86 4.96 -27.16
CA GLY A 563 22.03 3.49 -27.10
C GLY A 563 23.37 3.01 -27.66
N LEU A 564 24.35 3.91 -27.83
CA LEU A 564 25.72 3.55 -28.25
C LEU A 564 26.59 3.05 -27.09
N LYS A 565 26.07 3.08 -25.85
CA LYS A 565 26.74 2.58 -24.64
C LYS A 565 26.08 1.29 -24.16
N ASP A 566 26.85 0.46 -23.47
CA ASP A 566 26.36 -0.75 -22.81
C ASP A 566 25.19 -0.42 -21.84
N PRO A 567 24.00 -1.05 -22.02
CA PRO A 567 22.85 -0.87 -21.13
C PRO A 567 23.09 -1.26 -19.68
N ASN A 568 24.12 -2.06 -19.40
CA ASN A 568 24.45 -2.50 -18.04
C ASN A 568 25.33 -1.51 -17.28
N ARG A 569 25.75 -0.40 -17.87
CA ARG A 569 26.59 0.61 -17.20
C ARG A 569 25.79 1.85 -16.83
N PRO A 570 26.23 2.65 -15.84
CA PRO A 570 25.59 3.93 -15.52
C PRO A 570 25.53 4.85 -16.75
N ILE A 571 24.56 5.78 -16.77
CA ILE A 571 24.36 6.72 -17.89
C ILE A 571 25.65 7.45 -18.23
N GLY A 572 26.38 7.91 -17.21
CA GLY A 572 27.66 8.59 -17.38
C GLY A 572 28.51 8.50 -16.12
N THR A 573 29.81 8.29 -16.29
CA THR A 573 30.78 8.21 -15.19
C THR A 573 31.88 9.26 -15.41
N PHE A 574 31.90 10.28 -14.56
CA PHE A 574 32.68 11.49 -14.77
C PHE A 574 33.58 11.80 -13.60
N MET A 575 34.79 12.28 -13.88
CA MET A 575 35.67 12.87 -12.87
C MET A 575 35.90 14.36 -13.15
N PHE A 576 35.43 15.21 -12.24
CA PHE A 576 35.53 16.66 -12.28
C PHE A 576 36.78 17.14 -11.55
N LEU A 577 37.74 17.66 -12.31
CA LEU A 577 39.02 18.16 -11.82
C LEU A 577 39.04 19.68 -11.87
N GLY A 578 39.52 20.32 -10.81
CA GLY A 578 39.67 21.77 -10.77
C GLY A 578 39.77 22.30 -9.34
N PRO A 579 40.13 23.58 -9.14
CA PRO A 579 40.22 24.16 -7.81
C PRO A 579 38.86 24.21 -7.11
N THR A 580 38.87 24.46 -5.81
CA THR A 580 37.63 24.66 -5.05
C THR A 580 36.94 25.94 -5.50
N GLY A 581 35.61 25.92 -5.59
CA GLY A 581 34.81 27.12 -5.88
C GLY A 581 34.68 27.52 -7.37
N VAL A 582 35.13 26.69 -8.32
CA VAL A 582 34.98 26.97 -9.77
C VAL A 582 33.66 26.50 -10.38
N GLY A 583 32.81 25.80 -9.62
CA GLY A 583 31.47 25.40 -10.07
C GLY A 583 31.25 23.90 -10.31
N LYS A 584 32.19 23.01 -9.93
CA LYS A 584 32.04 21.53 -10.05
C LYS A 584 30.69 21.00 -9.53
N THR A 585 30.39 21.28 -8.26
CA THR A 585 29.14 20.88 -7.60
C THR A 585 27.93 21.62 -8.17
N HIS A 586 28.11 22.86 -8.65
CA HIS A 586 27.02 23.65 -9.25
C HIS A 586 26.57 23.06 -10.60
N LEU A 587 27.52 22.63 -11.44
CA LEU A 587 27.20 21.93 -12.69
C LEU A 587 26.40 20.64 -12.43
N ALA A 588 26.81 19.85 -11.43
CA ALA A 588 26.06 18.65 -11.03
C ALA A 588 24.62 18.97 -10.58
N LYS A 589 24.42 20.04 -9.80
CA LYS A 589 23.08 20.51 -9.40
C LYS A 589 22.22 20.92 -10.60
N GLN A 590 22.78 21.70 -11.54
CA GLN A 590 22.04 22.13 -12.73
C GLN A 590 21.73 20.95 -13.65
N LEU A 591 22.65 19.99 -13.77
CA LEU A 591 22.43 18.76 -14.53
C LEU A 591 21.28 17.93 -13.91
N ALA A 592 21.21 17.81 -12.59
CA ALA A 592 20.12 17.10 -11.90
C ALA A 592 18.77 17.76 -12.18
N LYS A 593 18.71 19.09 -12.08
CA LYS A 593 17.49 19.87 -12.40
C LYS A 593 17.09 19.72 -13.87
N TYR A 594 18.04 19.65 -14.79
CA TYR A 594 17.75 19.51 -16.22
C TYR A 594 17.29 18.10 -16.59
N MET A 595 18.04 17.07 -16.16
CA MET A 595 17.77 15.67 -16.53
C MET A 595 16.60 15.07 -15.78
N PHE A 596 16.49 15.34 -14.48
CA PHE A 596 15.53 14.69 -13.60
C PHE A 596 14.45 15.65 -13.07
N GLY A 597 14.50 16.93 -13.45
CA GLY A 597 13.48 17.93 -13.11
C GLY A 597 13.56 18.48 -11.68
N SER A 598 14.35 17.87 -10.80
CA SER A 598 14.51 18.28 -9.40
C SER A 598 15.97 18.34 -8.99
N SER A 599 16.32 19.30 -8.13
CA SER A 599 17.63 19.35 -7.45
C SER A 599 17.81 18.20 -6.46
N ASP A 600 16.72 17.60 -5.97
CA ASP A 600 16.74 16.55 -4.96
C ASP A 600 17.12 15.19 -5.54
N ALA A 601 17.22 15.10 -6.87
CA ALA A 601 17.81 13.96 -7.57
C ALA A 601 19.34 13.95 -7.45
N LEU A 602 19.97 14.99 -6.87
CA LEU A 602 21.39 14.98 -6.55
C LEU A 602 21.66 14.30 -5.21
N ILE A 603 22.19 13.08 -5.26
CA ILE A 603 22.67 12.35 -4.09
C ILE A 603 24.12 12.76 -3.85
N ARG A 604 24.36 13.63 -2.86
CA ARG A 604 25.71 14.06 -2.48
C ARG A 604 26.26 13.18 -1.36
N ILE A 605 27.49 12.70 -1.53
CA ILE A 605 28.26 11.97 -0.52
C ILE A 605 29.64 12.61 -0.42
N ASP A 606 30.01 13.02 0.79
CA ASP A 606 31.34 13.57 1.08
C ASP A 606 32.32 12.43 1.37
N MET A 607 33.36 12.28 0.56
CA MET A 607 34.34 11.22 0.72
C MET A 607 35.29 11.44 1.89
N SER A 608 35.29 12.63 2.49
CA SER A 608 36.00 12.91 3.75
C SER A 608 35.41 12.12 4.93
N GLU A 609 34.13 11.74 4.86
CA GLU A 609 33.51 10.87 5.87
C GLU A 609 33.95 9.40 5.74
N TYR A 610 34.57 9.04 4.61
CA TYR A 610 34.93 7.67 4.23
C TYR A 610 36.45 7.44 4.20
N MET A 611 37.21 8.22 4.99
CA MET A 611 38.67 8.10 5.09
C MET A 611 39.12 6.80 5.78
N GLU A 612 38.30 6.25 6.67
CA GLU A 612 38.66 5.11 7.52
C GLU A 612 37.94 3.83 7.09
N LYS A 613 38.61 2.69 7.17
CA LYS A 613 38.10 1.41 6.65
C LYS A 613 36.72 1.01 7.19
N TYR A 614 36.43 1.26 8.48
CA TYR A 614 35.14 0.89 9.06
C TYR A 614 33.99 1.82 8.68
N THR A 615 34.27 3.04 8.18
CA THR A 615 33.23 3.95 7.68
C THR A 615 32.71 3.54 6.30
N VAL A 616 33.51 2.79 5.53
CA VAL A 616 33.13 2.22 4.23
C VAL A 616 31.89 1.32 4.33
N SER A 617 31.74 0.59 5.44
CA SER A 617 30.54 -0.22 5.67
C SER A 617 29.27 0.63 5.74
N ARG A 618 29.32 1.88 6.21
CA ARG A 618 28.13 2.76 6.22
C ARG A 618 27.63 3.10 4.82
N MET A 619 28.47 3.01 3.79
CA MET A 619 28.08 3.28 2.41
C MET A 619 27.14 2.19 1.85
N ILE A 620 27.43 0.93 2.18
CA ILE A 620 26.72 -0.26 1.67
C ILE A 620 25.70 -0.82 2.68
N GLY A 621 25.97 -0.66 3.97
CA GLY A 621 25.23 -1.21 5.11
C GLY A 621 26.18 -1.93 6.07
N ALA A 622 25.86 -2.02 7.36
CA ALA A 622 26.70 -2.80 8.28
C ALA A 622 26.63 -4.31 7.94
N ALA A 623 27.67 -5.07 8.28
CA ALA A 623 27.66 -6.52 8.12
C ALA A 623 26.74 -7.18 9.18
N PRO A 624 26.22 -8.39 8.94
CA PRO A 624 25.42 -9.12 9.93
C PRO A 624 26.14 -9.22 11.29
N GLY A 625 25.47 -8.79 12.36
CA GLY A 625 26.00 -8.82 13.73
C GLY A 625 26.64 -7.52 14.24
N TYR A 626 26.65 -6.44 13.44
CA TYR A 626 27.10 -5.11 13.85
C TYR A 626 25.91 -4.16 14.12
N VAL A 627 26.11 -3.16 14.99
CA VAL A 627 25.10 -2.13 15.28
C VAL A 627 24.79 -1.35 14.00
N GLY A 628 23.50 -1.15 13.71
CA GLY A 628 23.06 -0.55 12.46
C GLY A 628 23.05 -1.53 11.28
N TYR A 629 23.07 -2.85 11.55
CA TYR A 629 22.74 -3.85 10.53
C TYR A 629 21.39 -3.46 9.91
N GLU A 630 20.32 -3.31 10.69
CA GLU A 630 18.95 -3.02 10.19
C GLU A 630 18.81 -1.73 9.35
N GLU A 631 19.79 -0.84 9.39
CA GLU A 631 19.85 0.35 8.55
C GLU A 631 20.62 0.02 7.26
N GLY A 632 19.93 0.08 6.11
CA GLY A 632 20.58 -0.06 4.80
C GLY A 632 21.65 1.02 4.57
N GLY A 633 22.58 0.76 3.64
CA GLY A 633 23.69 1.68 3.37
C GLY A 633 23.26 3.06 2.91
N GLN A 634 24.04 4.08 3.27
CA GLN A 634 23.74 5.46 2.91
C GLN A 634 23.69 5.70 1.39
N LEU A 635 24.54 5.02 0.61
CA LEU A 635 24.52 5.12 -0.84
C LEU A 635 23.45 4.19 -1.43
N THR A 636 23.45 2.93 -1.00
CA THR A 636 22.56 1.89 -1.53
C THR A 636 21.09 2.23 -1.32
N GLU A 637 20.68 2.69 -0.14
CA GLU A 637 19.29 3.09 0.12
C GLU A 637 18.88 4.37 -0.61
N LYS A 638 19.77 5.37 -0.70
CA LYS A 638 19.46 6.61 -1.44
C LYS A 638 19.25 6.35 -2.94
N VAL A 639 20.09 5.50 -3.53
CA VAL A 639 19.97 5.12 -4.95
C VAL A 639 18.78 4.18 -5.16
N ARG A 640 18.53 3.25 -4.25
CA ARG A 640 17.34 2.39 -4.30
C ARG A 640 16.03 3.20 -4.29
N ARG A 641 15.94 4.24 -3.44
CA ARG A 641 14.78 5.15 -3.39
C ARG A 641 14.71 6.10 -4.58
N LYS A 642 15.84 6.44 -5.19
CA LYS A 642 15.94 7.33 -6.36
C LYS A 642 16.89 6.75 -7.41
N PRO A 643 16.46 5.74 -8.19
CA PRO A 643 17.32 5.09 -9.18
C PRO A 643 17.77 6.03 -10.31
N TYR A 644 17.00 7.09 -10.55
CA TYR A 644 17.28 8.15 -11.52
C TYR A 644 17.84 9.35 -10.78
N SER A 645 19.14 9.35 -10.57
CA SER A 645 19.81 10.35 -9.76
C SER A 645 21.22 10.65 -10.26
N ILE A 646 21.75 11.79 -9.81
CA ILE A 646 23.16 12.10 -9.94
C ILE A 646 23.82 11.77 -8.62
N VAL A 647 24.74 10.80 -8.64
CA VAL A 647 25.55 10.45 -7.46
C VAL A 647 26.82 11.29 -7.51
N LEU A 648 26.90 12.27 -6.62
CA LEU A 648 28.05 13.17 -6.48
C LEU A 648 28.93 12.72 -5.32
N LEU A 649 30.10 12.17 -5.64
CA LEU A 649 31.16 11.79 -4.70
C LEU A 649 32.15 12.95 -4.61
N ASP A 650 32.04 13.75 -3.55
CA ASP A 650 32.86 14.96 -3.37
C ASP A 650 34.22 14.61 -2.74
N GLU A 651 35.31 15.20 -3.25
CA GLU A 651 36.68 15.01 -2.76
C GLU A 651 37.16 13.54 -2.73
N ILE A 652 36.97 12.84 -3.86
CA ILE A 652 37.24 11.40 -4.01
C ILE A 652 38.68 10.97 -3.65
N GLU A 653 39.64 11.89 -3.70
CA GLU A 653 41.02 11.65 -3.26
C GLU A 653 41.19 11.39 -1.76
N LYS A 654 40.17 11.72 -0.94
CA LYS A 654 40.18 11.52 0.52
C LYS A 654 39.68 10.14 0.91
N ALA A 655 38.95 9.45 0.05
CA ALA A 655 38.35 8.16 0.35
C ALA A 655 39.41 7.09 0.65
N HIS A 656 39.04 6.14 1.52
CA HIS A 656 39.81 4.92 1.71
C HIS A 656 39.84 4.08 0.41
N PRO A 657 40.95 3.37 0.09
CA PRO A 657 41.06 2.56 -1.12
C PRO A 657 39.93 1.54 -1.35
N ASP A 658 39.38 0.96 -0.28
CA ASP A 658 38.27 0.00 -0.35
C ASP A 658 37.00 0.59 -0.98
N VAL A 659 36.80 1.93 -0.93
CA VAL A 659 35.70 2.60 -1.62
C VAL A 659 35.83 2.44 -3.14
N PHE A 660 37.06 2.50 -3.69
CA PHE A 660 37.26 2.35 -5.14
C PHE A 660 36.90 0.95 -5.63
N ASN A 661 37.13 -0.09 -4.82
CA ASN A 661 36.75 -1.46 -5.17
C ASN A 661 35.23 -1.61 -5.30
N ILE A 662 34.49 -0.97 -4.39
CA ILE A 662 33.03 -0.92 -4.44
C ILE A 662 32.56 -0.17 -5.68
N LEU A 663 33.18 0.98 -5.97
CA LEU A 663 32.84 1.77 -7.14
C LEU A 663 33.15 1.05 -8.45
N LEU A 664 34.23 0.25 -8.54
CA LEU A 664 34.52 -0.54 -9.74
C LEU A 664 33.35 -1.45 -10.12
N GLN A 665 32.74 -2.12 -9.15
CA GLN A 665 31.54 -2.94 -9.39
C GLN A 665 30.39 -2.11 -9.98
N VAL A 666 30.15 -0.92 -9.41
CA VAL A 666 29.11 0.00 -9.90
C VAL A 666 29.41 0.50 -11.31
N LEU A 667 30.66 0.84 -11.60
CA LEU A 667 31.09 1.38 -12.90
C LEU A 667 31.08 0.33 -14.02
N ASP A 668 31.17 -0.95 -13.67
CA ASP A 668 31.23 -2.08 -14.60
C ASP A 668 29.88 -2.73 -14.85
N GLU A 669 29.18 -3.10 -13.77
CA GLU A 669 27.94 -3.88 -13.84
C GLU A 669 26.69 -3.01 -13.66
N GLY A 670 26.88 -1.72 -13.32
CA GLY A 670 25.77 -0.81 -13.03
C GLY A 670 24.92 -1.29 -11.87
N ARG A 671 25.47 -2.14 -10.99
CA ARG A 671 24.76 -2.77 -9.88
C ARG A 671 25.67 -2.84 -8.67
N LEU A 672 25.08 -2.75 -7.48
CA LEU A 672 25.77 -2.95 -6.22
C LEU A 672 24.92 -3.83 -5.33
N THR A 673 25.50 -4.87 -4.77
CA THR A 673 24.81 -5.71 -3.78
C THR A 673 25.14 -5.20 -2.38
N ASP A 674 24.11 -4.94 -1.58
CA ASP A 674 24.29 -4.56 -0.19
C ASP A 674 24.65 -5.75 0.71
N ASN A 675 24.97 -5.47 1.97
CA ASN A 675 25.26 -6.52 2.95
C ASN A 675 24.04 -7.34 3.37
N TYR A 676 22.83 -6.96 2.93
CA TYR A 676 21.60 -7.74 3.04
C TYR A 676 21.40 -8.71 1.89
N GLY A 677 22.20 -8.62 0.84
CA GLY A 677 22.02 -9.40 -0.39
C GLY A 677 21.02 -8.78 -1.37
N ARG A 678 20.56 -7.55 -1.15
CA ARG A 678 19.72 -6.81 -2.10
C ARG A 678 20.61 -6.24 -3.19
N THR A 679 20.18 -6.34 -4.44
CA THR A 679 20.89 -5.74 -5.57
C THR A 679 20.27 -4.39 -5.92
N ILE A 680 21.07 -3.33 -5.86
CA ILE A 680 20.70 -1.94 -6.18
C ILE A 680 21.14 -1.62 -7.61
N ASP A 681 20.25 -1.01 -8.38
CA ASP A 681 20.50 -0.63 -9.78
C ASP A 681 21.05 0.81 -9.89
N PHE A 682 22.19 0.96 -10.57
CA PHE A 682 22.87 2.21 -10.88
C PHE A 682 22.87 2.53 -12.39
N LYS A 683 22.29 1.70 -13.24
CA LYS A 683 22.25 1.89 -14.71
C LYS A 683 21.62 3.23 -15.12
N ASN A 684 20.64 3.69 -14.34
CA ASN A 684 19.95 4.96 -14.55
C ASN A 684 20.56 6.16 -13.80
N THR A 685 21.77 6.00 -13.24
CA THR A 685 22.46 7.06 -12.52
C THR A 685 23.55 7.73 -13.34
N VAL A 686 23.83 9.00 -13.03
CA VAL A 686 25.05 9.68 -13.48
C VAL A 686 25.98 9.79 -12.28
N ILE A 687 27.17 9.20 -12.37
CA ILE A 687 28.16 9.21 -11.30
C ILE A 687 29.17 10.31 -11.58
N ILE A 688 29.26 11.28 -10.67
CA ILE A 688 30.19 12.40 -10.75
C ILE A 688 31.10 12.35 -9.53
N MET A 689 32.40 12.29 -9.77
CA MET A 689 33.42 12.39 -8.73
C MET A 689 34.10 13.73 -8.83
N THR A 690 34.24 14.48 -7.74
CA THR A 690 35.02 15.72 -7.73
C THR A 690 36.40 15.44 -7.13
N SER A 691 37.43 16.08 -7.69
CA SER A 691 38.75 16.08 -7.08
C SER A 691 39.46 17.41 -7.24
N ASN A 692 40.29 17.75 -6.26
CA ASN A 692 41.16 18.93 -6.29
C ASN A 692 42.60 18.58 -6.71
N ILE A 693 42.87 17.33 -7.14
CA ILE A 693 44.20 16.87 -7.57
C ILE A 693 44.74 17.68 -8.75
N GLY A 694 46.06 17.92 -8.76
CA GLY A 694 46.78 18.63 -9.82
C GLY A 694 46.70 20.17 -9.72
N THR A 695 45.78 20.72 -8.94
CA THR A 695 45.55 22.17 -8.85
C THR A 695 46.72 22.95 -8.22
N ARG A 696 47.45 22.37 -7.26
CA ARG A 696 48.63 23.00 -6.63
C ARG A 696 49.84 23.01 -7.57
N GLN A 697 50.08 21.91 -8.28
CA GLN A 697 51.20 21.75 -9.21
C GLN A 697 51.07 22.69 -10.42
N LEU A 698 49.85 22.90 -10.89
CA LEU A 698 49.54 23.93 -11.90
C LEU A 698 49.84 25.36 -11.42
N LYS A 699 49.68 25.65 -10.11
CA LYS A 699 49.92 26.98 -9.53
C LYS A 699 51.41 27.30 -9.33
N GLU A 700 52.20 26.35 -8.86
CA GLU A 700 53.63 26.56 -8.60
C GLU A 700 54.40 26.86 -9.91
N PHE A 701 53.96 26.30 -11.03
CA PHE A 701 54.59 26.54 -12.33
C PHE A 701 54.12 27.82 -13.02
N GLY A 702 52.84 28.20 -12.87
CA GLY A 702 52.32 29.46 -13.43
C GLY A 702 52.93 30.74 -12.80
N ARG A 703 53.68 30.61 -11.70
CA ARG A 703 54.44 31.68 -11.02
C ARG A 703 55.96 31.45 -11.02
N GLY A 704 56.50 30.61 -11.90
CA GLY A 704 57.94 30.48 -12.10
C GLY A 704 58.54 31.78 -12.67
N VAL A 705 59.36 32.47 -11.87
CA VAL A 705 60.06 33.70 -12.26
C VAL A 705 61.16 33.38 -13.28
N GLY A 706 61.02 33.94 -14.49
CA GLY A 706 62.11 34.11 -15.46
C GLY A 706 62.25 32.99 -16.51
N PHE A 707 62.25 33.39 -17.79
CA PHE A 707 62.58 32.59 -19.00
C PHE A 707 61.53 31.62 -19.54
N ALA A 708 60.45 32.13 -20.16
CA ALA A 708 59.86 31.57 -21.40
C ALA A 708 58.63 32.38 -21.85
N ALA A 709 58.83 33.53 -22.49
CA ALA A 709 57.73 34.32 -23.06
C ALA A 709 57.31 33.89 -24.48
N GLN A 710 57.70 32.69 -24.95
CA GLN A 710 57.57 32.31 -26.37
C GLN A 710 56.97 30.91 -26.65
N ALA A 711 56.28 30.29 -25.70
CA ALA A 711 55.58 29.02 -25.92
C ALA A 711 54.11 29.09 -25.50
N ARG A 712 53.31 30.00 -26.10
CA ARG A 712 51.88 30.18 -25.75
C ARG A 712 50.93 29.13 -26.38
N THR A 713 51.44 28.16 -27.13
CA THR A 713 50.62 27.12 -27.79
C THR A 713 50.72 25.72 -27.17
N ASP A 714 51.73 25.45 -26.31
CA ASP A 714 51.94 24.13 -25.68
C ASP A 714 51.40 24.01 -24.24
N ASP A 715 50.85 25.11 -23.68
CA ASP A 715 50.39 25.15 -22.28
C ASP A 715 49.29 24.13 -21.96
N ASN A 716 48.41 23.83 -22.92
CA ASN A 716 47.25 22.97 -22.70
C ASN A 716 47.62 21.46 -22.69
N GLU A 717 48.58 21.06 -23.53
CA GLU A 717 49.06 19.68 -23.61
C GLU A 717 49.98 19.36 -22.41
N TYR A 718 50.83 20.31 -22.03
CA TYR A 718 51.65 20.20 -20.83
C TYR A 718 50.80 20.16 -19.55
N SER A 719 49.78 21.03 -19.42
CA SER A 719 48.84 21.02 -18.28
C SER A 719 48.12 19.68 -18.14
N ARG A 720 47.68 19.09 -19.25
CA ARG A 720 47.09 17.74 -19.25
C ARG A 720 48.08 16.67 -18.79
N SER A 721 49.34 16.73 -19.22
CA SER A 721 50.36 15.77 -18.82
C SER A 721 50.66 15.81 -17.32
N VAL A 722 50.64 16.99 -16.71
CA VAL A 722 50.83 17.19 -15.26
C VAL A 722 49.65 16.61 -14.49
N ILE A 723 48.43 16.91 -14.93
CA ILE A 723 47.20 16.36 -14.33
C ILE A 723 47.21 14.83 -14.44
N GLN A 724 47.53 14.26 -15.61
CA GLN A 724 47.56 12.82 -15.80
C GLN A 724 48.58 12.13 -14.87
N LYS A 725 49.78 12.70 -14.71
CA LYS A 725 50.78 12.20 -13.77
C LYS A 725 50.30 12.26 -12.33
N ALA A 726 49.60 13.33 -11.95
CA ALA A 726 49.04 13.48 -10.61
C ALA A 726 47.91 12.47 -10.35
N LEU A 727 47.04 12.23 -11.33
CA LEU A 727 45.98 11.23 -11.23
C LEU A 727 46.52 9.81 -11.10
N ASN A 728 47.48 9.43 -11.96
CA ASN A 728 48.10 8.09 -11.93
C ASN A 728 48.87 7.82 -10.64
N LYS A 729 49.24 8.86 -9.88
CA LYS A 729 49.87 8.71 -8.56
C LYS A 729 48.85 8.40 -7.46
N THR A 730 47.64 8.92 -7.57
CA THR A 730 46.60 8.78 -6.53
C THR A 730 45.63 7.65 -6.81
N PHE A 731 45.26 7.44 -8.08
CA PHE A 731 44.30 6.42 -8.49
C PHE A 731 44.97 5.33 -9.32
N ALA A 732 44.52 4.09 -9.14
CA ALA A 732 44.94 2.98 -9.97
C ALA A 732 44.48 3.19 -11.43
N PRO A 733 45.30 2.82 -12.43
CA PRO A 733 44.91 2.91 -13.85
C PRO A 733 43.60 2.17 -14.16
N GLU A 734 43.34 1.06 -13.47
CA GLU A 734 42.10 0.30 -13.59
C GLU A 734 40.87 1.16 -13.35
N PHE A 735 40.88 1.97 -12.27
CA PHE A 735 39.79 2.87 -11.93
C PHE A 735 39.60 3.98 -12.99
N LEU A 736 40.70 4.60 -13.42
CA LEU A 736 40.67 5.68 -14.42
C LEU A 736 40.11 5.20 -15.77
N ASN A 737 40.43 3.97 -16.17
CA ASN A 737 39.95 3.38 -17.43
C ASN A 737 38.45 3.02 -17.41
N ARG A 738 37.79 2.99 -16.25
CA ARG A 738 36.33 2.76 -16.15
C ARG A 738 35.51 4.05 -16.26
N LEU A 739 36.15 5.22 -16.17
CA LEU A 739 35.52 6.51 -16.35
C LEU A 739 35.23 6.76 -17.84
N ASP A 740 34.07 7.32 -18.15
CA ASP A 740 33.74 7.71 -19.52
C ASP A 740 34.56 8.92 -19.97
N GLU A 741 34.68 9.93 -19.10
CA GLU A 741 35.40 11.17 -19.39
C GLU A 741 35.98 11.80 -18.11
N ILE A 742 37.17 12.38 -18.25
CA ILE A 742 37.79 13.26 -17.24
C ILE A 742 37.59 14.71 -17.67
N ILE A 743 36.85 15.46 -16.86
CA ILE A 743 36.41 16.82 -17.15
C ILE A 743 37.20 17.81 -16.29
N THR A 744 37.96 18.67 -16.96
CA THR A 744 38.77 19.72 -16.32
C THR A 744 37.99 21.03 -16.30
N PHE A 745 37.97 21.70 -15.14
CA PHE A 745 37.38 23.00 -14.91
C PHE A 745 38.46 24.07 -14.85
N ASP A 746 38.25 25.13 -15.60
CA ASP A 746 39.17 26.25 -15.68
C ASP A 746 39.00 27.20 -14.49
N GLN A 747 40.03 27.99 -14.21
CA GLN A 747 39.94 29.03 -13.19
C GLN A 747 39.01 30.15 -13.66
N LEU A 748 38.22 30.70 -12.73
CA LEU A 748 37.30 31.80 -13.02
C LEU A 748 38.09 33.10 -13.22
N SER A 749 37.77 33.81 -14.30
CA SER A 749 38.22 35.19 -14.53
C SER A 749 37.37 36.20 -13.74
N LEU A 750 37.88 37.42 -13.55
CA LEU A 750 37.12 38.48 -12.88
C LEU A 750 35.80 38.81 -13.60
N ASP A 751 35.80 38.77 -14.94
CA ASP A 751 34.59 38.95 -15.76
C ASP A 751 33.57 37.83 -15.53
N ALA A 752 34.05 36.58 -15.41
CA ALA A 752 33.18 35.45 -15.10
C ALA A 752 32.53 35.61 -13.72
N ILE A 753 33.28 36.12 -12.73
CA ILE A 753 32.77 36.33 -11.38
C ILE A 753 31.75 37.45 -11.34
N THR A 754 31.95 38.52 -12.11
CA THR A 754 30.95 39.59 -12.24
C THR A 754 29.62 39.04 -12.75
N LYS A 755 29.64 38.15 -13.75
CA LYS A 755 28.43 37.45 -14.21
C LYS A 755 27.84 36.51 -13.16
N ILE A 756 28.66 35.88 -12.32
CA ILE A 756 28.18 35.05 -11.20
C ILE A 756 27.50 35.92 -10.13
N VAL A 757 27.99 37.15 -9.87
CA VAL A 757 27.33 38.12 -8.98
C VAL A 757 25.91 38.41 -9.47
N ASP A 758 25.73 38.66 -10.78
CA ASP A 758 24.38 38.87 -11.34
C ASP A 758 23.43 37.69 -11.06
N ILE A 759 23.94 36.45 -11.14
CA ILE A 759 23.14 35.25 -10.89
C ILE A 759 22.77 35.13 -9.40
N GLU A 760 23.72 35.37 -8.49
CA GLU A 760 23.47 35.29 -7.04
C GLU A 760 22.54 36.43 -6.55
N LEU A 761 22.63 37.61 -7.16
CA LEU A 761 21.75 38.74 -6.84
C LEU A 761 20.29 38.50 -7.23
N LYS A 762 19.97 37.64 -8.21
CA LYS A 762 18.58 37.31 -8.57
C LYS A 762 17.73 36.88 -7.38
N GLY A 763 18.27 35.97 -6.57
CA GLY A 763 17.56 35.50 -5.38
C GLY A 763 17.39 36.58 -4.31
N LEU A 764 18.31 37.55 -4.25
CA LEU A 764 18.20 38.69 -3.36
C LEU A 764 17.14 39.69 -3.87
N TYR A 765 17.08 39.96 -5.17
CA TYR A 765 16.04 40.79 -5.78
C TYR A 765 14.64 40.26 -5.47
N GLU A 766 14.40 38.96 -5.64
CA GLU A 766 13.10 38.32 -5.34
C GLU A 766 12.70 38.47 -3.86
N ARG A 767 13.67 38.30 -2.94
CA ARG A 767 13.40 38.48 -1.50
C ARG A 767 13.08 39.92 -1.13
N ILE A 768 13.81 40.87 -1.69
CA ILE A 768 13.60 42.31 -1.44
C ILE A 768 12.26 42.77 -2.03
N GLU A 769 11.90 42.28 -3.21
CA GLU A 769 10.60 42.56 -3.85
C GLU A 769 9.43 41.99 -3.04
N ALA A 770 9.58 40.80 -2.46
CA ALA A 770 8.57 40.20 -1.58
C ALA A 770 8.35 41.01 -0.28
N ILE A 771 9.38 41.70 0.21
CA ILE A 771 9.30 42.60 1.37
C ILE A 771 8.71 43.97 0.95
N GLY A 772 8.58 44.23 -0.36
CA GLY A 772 7.93 45.41 -0.92
C GLY A 772 8.90 46.51 -1.38
N TYR A 773 10.20 46.23 -1.51
CA TYR A 773 11.20 47.19 -1.99
C TYR A 773 11.70 46.80 -3.38
N LYS A 774 12.21 47.76 -4.15
CA LYS A 774 12.94 47.48 -5.41
C LYS A 774 14.41 47.79 -5.23
N MET A 775 15.30 47.00 -5.82
CA MET A 775 16.75 47.23 -5.74
C MET A 775 17.38 47.25 -7.13
N VAL A 776 18.23 48.24 -7.37
CA VAL A 776 19.04 48.37 -8.59
C VAL A 776 20.50 48.48 -8.17
N VAL A 777 21.33 47.56 -8.69
CA VAL A 777 22.77 47.52 -8.40
C VAL A 777 23.54 47.91 -9.64
N ASP A 778 24.39 48.93 -9.52
CA ASP A 778 25.22 49.43 -10.62
C ASP A 778 26.31 48.41 -11.01
N ASP A 779 26.71 48.42 -12.29
CA ASP A 779 27.74 47.50 -12.78
C ASP A 779 29.13 47.73 -12.13
N GLU A 780 29.43 48.97 -11.71
CA GLU A 780 30.63 49.24 -10.90
C GLU A 780 30.54 48.58 -9.50
N ALA A 781 29.35 48.58 -8.88
CA ALA A 781 29.10 47.93 -7.60
C ALA A 781 29.21 46.40 -7.71
N LYS A 782 28.74 45.82 -8.80
CA LYS A 782 28.92 44.39 -9.08
C LYS A 782 30.39 44.01 -9.25
N ARG A 783 31.17 44.83 -9.96
CA ARG A 783 32.62 44.62 -10.11
C ARG A 783 33.35 44.74 -8.78
N PHE A 784 32.94 45.68 -7.93
CA PHE A 784 33.47 45.82 -6.58
C PHE A 784 33.21 44.56 -5.74
N LEU A 785 31.97 44.07 -5.73
CA LEU A 785 31.59 42.81 -5.06
C LEU A 785 32.36 41.62 -5.62
N ALA A 786 32.56 41.56 -6.95
CA ALA A 786 33.36 40.53 -7.60
C ALA A 786 34.84 40.58 -7.16
N ALA A 787 35.43 41.78 -7.06
CA ALA A 787 36.82 41.95 -6.62
C ALA A 787 37.03 41.56 -5.16
N LYS A 788 36.10 41.94 -4.25
CA LYS A 788 36.16 41.57 -2.82
C LYS A 788 35.81 40.10 -2.57
N GLY A 789 34.97 39.51 -3.42
CA GLY A 789 34.52 38.12 -3.30
C GLY A 789 35.30 37.11 -4.14
N TYR A 790 36.34 37.53 -4.86
CA TYR A 790 37.22 36.66 -5.64
C TYR A 790 38.49 36.29 -4.88
N ASP A 791 38.75 34.99 -4.78
CA ASP A 791 40.02 34.48 -4.32
C ASP A 791 40.54 33.40 -5.28
N VAL A 792 41.81 33.50 -5.70
CA VAL A 792 42.43 32.55 -6.65
C VAL A 792 42.56 31.13 -6.06
N GLN A 793 42.58 30.99 -4.73
CA GLN A 793 42.56 29.72 -4.00
C GLN A 793 41.17 29.17 -3.77
N PHE A 794 40.19 30.02 -3.43
CA PHE A 794 38.84 29.59 -3.05
C PHE A 794 37.76 29.81 -4.12
N GLY A 795 38.12 30.36 -5.28
CA GLY A 795 37.21 30.66 -6.38
C GLY A 795 36.14 31.68 -5.96
N ALA A 796 34.89 31.43 -6.38
CA ALA A 796 33.74 32.27 -6.03
C ALA A 796 33.13 31.94 -4.65
N ARG A 797 33.73 31.06 -3.83
CA ARG A 797 33.17 30.71 -2.50
C ARG A 797 32.99 31.91 -1.56
N PRO A 798 33.93 32.88 -1.49
CA PRO A 798 33.76 34.06 -0.63
C PRO A 798 32.67 35.03 -1.09
N LEU A 799 32.19 34.90 -2.33
CA LEU A 799 31.27 35.86 -2.95
C LEU A 799 29.97 36.02 -2.17
N LYS A 800 29.37 34.93 -1.67
CA LYS A 800 28.14 35.01 -0.86
C LYS A 800 28.34 35.82 0.41
N ARG A 801 29.49 35.65 1.06
CA ARG A 801 29.86 36.40 2.25
C ARG A 801 30.13 37.87 1.92
N ALA A 802 30.74 38.15 0.77
CA ALA A 802 30.93 39.53 0.32
C ALA A 802 29.57 40.23 0.05
N ILE A 803 28.64 39.54 -0.62
CA ILE A 803 27.28 40.07 -0.83
C ILE A 803 26.58 40.30 0.52
N GLN A 804 26.66 39.33 1.45
CA GLN A 804 26.06 39.48 2.77
C GLN A 804 26.63 40.70 3.52
N ASN A 805 27.95 40.75 3.68
CA ASN A 805 28.63 41.78 4.48
C ASN A 805 28.53 43.20 3.89
N TYR A 806 28.66 43.33 2.57
CA TYR A 806 28.73 44.65 1.92
C TYR A 806 27.39 45.15 1.40
N LEU A 807 26.44 44.25 1.14
CA LEU A 807 25.15 44.59 0.55
C LEU A 807 23.98 44.29 1.51
N GLU A 808 23.83 43.04 1.98
CA GLU A 808 22.67 42.67 2.81
C GLU A 808 22.70 43.36 4.19
N ASP A 809 23.87 43.44 4.83
CA ASP A 809 24.01 44.10 6.13
C ASP A 809 23.70 45.61 6.01
N GLY A 810 24.22 46.28 4.97
CA GLY A 810 23.93 47.69 4.70
C GLY A 810 22.46 47.96 4.35
N LEU A 811 21.82 47.07 3.61
CA LEU A 811 20.37 47.13 3.35
C LEU A 811 19.55 46.95 4.65
N SER A 812 19.97 46.02 5.50
CA SER A 812 19.28 45.72 6.75
C SER A 812 19.33 46.91 7.71
N GLU A 813 20.48 47.57 7.83
CA GLU A 813 20.63 48.79 8.63
C GLU A 813 19.71 49.93 8.13
N LEU A 814 19.63 50.13 6.81
CA LEU A 814 18.77 51.15 6.18
C LEU A 814 17.26 50.88 6.33
N ILE A 815 16.85 49.61 6.30
CA ILE A 815 15.46 49.22 6.52
C ILE A 815 15.08 49.42 8.01
N VAL A 816 15.99 49.07 8.93
CA VAL A 816 15.77 49.20 10.39
C VAL A 816 15.81 50.66 10.85
N SER A 817 16.64 51.51 10.24
CA SER A 817 16.69 52.95 10.55
C SER A 817 15.44 53.73 10.12
N ALA A 818 14.46 53.06 9.48
CA ALA A 818 13.20 53.61 9.00
C ALA A 818 13.34 54.72 7.94
N GLU A 819 14.48 54.78 7.25
CA GLU A 819 14.70 55.73 6.14
C GLU A 819 14.00 55.31 4.83
N LEU A 820 13.53 54.05 4.75
CA LEU A 820 12.89 53.45 3.57
C LEU A 820 11.43 53.05 3.83
N GLN A 821 10.51 53.48 2.97
CA GLN A 821 9.11 53.08 2.98
C GLN A 821 8.84 51.93 1.99
N PRO A 822 7.91 51.01 2.29
CA PRO A 822 7.49 49.96 1.36
C PRO A 822 7.05 50.58 0.02
N GLY A 823 7.68 50.17 -1.08
CA GLY A 823 7.50 50.69 -2.43
C GLY A 823 8.70 51.49 -2.97
N ASP A 824 9.64 51.87 -2.11
CA ASP A 824 10.84 52.62 -2.50
C ASP A 824 11.81 51.78 -3.34
N THR A 825 12.54 52.46 -4.23
CA THR A 825 13.64 51.86 -4.99
C THR A 825 14.97 52.23 -4.34
N VAL A 826 15.82 51.24 -4.15
CA VAL A 826 17.15 51.36 -3.53
C VAL A 826 18.20 51.24 -4.63
N ASN A 827 19.03 52.27 -4.76
CA ASN A 827 20.16 52.31 -5.69
C ASN A 827 21.47 52.01 -4.95
N VAL A 828 22.24 51.08 -5.49
CA VAL A 828 23.50 50.62 -4.92
C VAL A 828 24.64 51.01 -5.85
N SER A 829 25.52 51.90 -5.38
CA SER A 829 26.67 52.44 -6.10
C SER A 829 27.96 52.25 -5.29
N VAL A 830 29.13 52.47 -5.90
CA VAL A 830 30.43 52.37 -5.21
C VAL A 830 30.91 53.76 -4.81
N ASP A 831 31.21 53.95 -3.53
CA ASP A 831 31.98 55.11 -3.08
C ASP A 831 33.48 54.80 -3.22
N LYS A 832 34.11 55.37 -4.25
CA LYS A 832 35.53 55.16 -4.57
C LYS A 832 36.48 55.77 -3.53
N GLU A 833 36.03 56.70 -2.69
CA GLU A 833 36.87 57.33 -1.66
C GLU A 833 36.92 56.52 -0.36
N LYS A 834 35.83 55.81 -0.03
CA LYS A 834 35.71 55.02 1.21
C LYS A 834 35.90 53.51 1.02
N ASP A 835 35.99 53.04 -0.23
CA ASP A 835 36.10 51.61 -0.56
C ASP A 835 34.89 50.80 0.01
N GLU A 836 33.70 51.42 -0.02
CA GLU A 836 32.44 50.90 0.51
C GLU A 836 31.30 51.04 -0.51
N LEU A 837 30.24 50.23 -0.36
CA LEU A 837 29.02 50.37 -1.16
C LEU A 837 28.15 51.47 -0.55
N SER A 838 27.76 52.45 -1.38
CA SER A 838 26.79 53.47 -1.02
C SER A 838 25.40 53.02 -1.46
N ILE A 839 24.53 52.81 -0.48
CA ILE A 839 23.14 52.38 -0.68
C ILE A 839 22.27 53.59 -0.40
N THR A 840 21.53 54.06 -1.41
CA THR A 840 20.72 55.27 -1.32
C THR A 840 19.31 55.01 -1.83
N LYS A 841 18.35 55.77 -1.30
CA LYS A 841 17.00 55.83 -1.88
C LYS A 841 17.08 56.54 -3.24
N ALA A 842 16.45 55.94 -4.25
CA ALA A 842 16.34 56.50 -5.60
C ALA A 842 15.54 57.81 -5.64
#